data_AF-A0A6H9L9M8-F1
#
_entry.id   AF-A0A6H9L9M8-F1
#
_cell.length_a   1.000
_cell.length_b   1.000
_cell.length_c   1.000
_cell.angle_alpha   90.00
_cell.angle_beta   90.00
_cell.angle_gamma   90.00
#
_symmetry.space_group_name_H-M   'P 1'
#
loop_
_entity.id
_entity.type
_entity.pdbx_description
1 polymer ?
#
loop_
_entity_poly.entity_id
_entity_poly.type
_entity_poly.pdbx_seq_one_letter_code
_entity_poly.pdbx_strand_id
1 'polypeptide(L)'
;MFIPRHETKVLQEKLNQAIQNGIGSTILISGEPGIGKTTLIKNFMDNCDATSEKNVLTAVGSCLDMDGVSRGFLPWREVLIELDADKAAGKDEEKKTNFKKIVKTVFDEAGSQWLEAIPVIGDISSAIFETAKTISKDELIDVETGDTKKLALKDRLKNVAKECTGEWLNVIPVVGNLSAAIYKTTNAIQKSKQMTYSQNQQDFFIRVMSRFRELAENNPVIIYIDDLQWADISSMNLFFYLAKNLKDSTYPMVLIGSFRPQDVKDGRLNPISGEMERHPWEEKMNNLDRYDAAKLIEVSYLNQNQIGSYIDLQFPQNEFGAKFKDEIVNLTRGNSLFVRELLLNLEERKIIYEKDGTYFSDETLDLSTLPKTVSGVIKERFQRLSEDLQEVLQIASAQGSDFSLELIASILEVNNFKLSKKINTLQQKYSLVLKSETVYDKLKKIYNFTHNLVQKYIYYQMTEDFRLDLHSALVETLESFFEGDEIYKIAEPYSYHFGIANGIIDENGKLIIENNFDEESLQKYLEFQNLLAEKFKNNYQNEEALEKFFKIIELAKLLSDKKNELNAKLEISQVFGIFGNLDNAISFCEKVIKKSRKLGLKIIESDSLIVRGRIYIRQGFYDESMDCYQQSLEIKKNLGDLKAVAKILSYIGRIYAEKGYYNEALEFFSNSIKAFEEIGKPQETSFAYIGMGNIYRDKGDYDKALEFYNKLLEDEKMRKNGNAQSVILNIGNIHYERGEYEEAIKCYNQVWEFSKKTGHKRGIAMAKGNLGYVYVDQTLYGKAIEYGEEYLKISQELGEKVSIGYAYSLLGTIYFRLEKFEKAFSYQKKRLAIFEEIGFKIGIGNALVSLGSLYPIFGDYEKAIQHLLRALKIVKEIGDKKEIANIYGYLAAIYSDKGDYAKAMSYFNKELKILEELDNERNKVTCLSRIGNVHLLKGEFNEAKYFFQECIKILEQFNAPADISVIWGKIGRIHIQEGNFEEAQNLFEKGLDALKNSPKKYNIAEICLNKAKLLFQLKDYEKSQKANDECLTLFKKVGRKDKEAKQFLFESNILSLKLNFILNDKVNPPQELLEMLSQTKDEEEKATLNYELWKMTSEEKYKIEASKLYQELYSKIPNFEYKKRIEELSQT
;
A
#
# COMPACT_ATOMS: atom_id res chain seq x y z
N MET A 1 30.61 -35.47 -11.15
CA MET A 1 29.34 -34.76 -10.84
C MET A 1 28.17 -35.39 -11.59
N PHE A 2 27.12 -35.81 -10.88
CA PHE A 2 25.93 -36.43 -11.48
C PHE A 2 25.16 -35.42 -12.32
N ILE A 3 25.07 -35.70 -13.60
CA ILE A 3 24.35 -34.85 -14.54
C ILE A 3 23.75 -35.78 -15.60
N PRO A 4 22.42 -35.80 -15.76
CA PRO A 4 21.82 -36.21 -17.01
C PRO A 4 22.38 -35.34 -18.14
N ARG A 5 23.26 -35.93 -18.97
CA ARG A 5 24.05 -35.17 -19.98
C ARG A 5 23.18 -34.31 -20.89
N HIS A 6 21.94 -34.71 -21.12
CA HIS A 6 20.98 -33.96 -21.93
C HIS A 6 20.47 -32.72 -21.17
N GLU A 7 20.10 -32.83 -19.89
CA GLU A 7 19.54 -31.73 -19.09
C GLU A 7 20.54 -30.61 -18.84
N THR A 8 21.81 -30.89 -18.45
CA THR A 8 22.83 -29.81 -18.44
C THR A 8 23.22 -29.35 -19.82
N LYS A 9 23.14 -30.19 -20.86
CA LYS A 9 23.30 -29.68 -22.23
C LYS A 9 22.20 -28.67 -22.57
N VAL A 10 20.96 -28.87 -22.12
CA VAL A 10 19.87 -27.89 -22.24
C VAL A 10 20.13 -26.64 -21.38
N LEU A 11 20.62 -26.77 -20.14
CA LEU A 11 21.00 -25.62 -19.31
C LEU A 11 22.13 -24.81 -19.95
N GLN A 12 23.19 -25.47 -20.43
CA GLN A 12 24.33 -24.85 -21.11
C GLN A 12 23.94 -24.27 -22.48
N GLU A 13 23.06 -24.93 -23.25
CA GLU A 13 22.50 -24.36 -24.48
C GLU A 13 21.71 -23.07 -24.20
N LYS A 14 21.00 -23.01 -23.07
CA LYS A 14 20.26 -21.81 -22.65
C LYS A 14 21.17 -20.71 -22.15
N LEU A 15 22.20 -21.04 -21.37
CA LEU A 15 23.24 -20.09 -20.98
C LEU A 15 24.00 -19.56 -22.20
N ASN A 16 24.42 -20.43 -23.13
CA ASN A 16 25.09 -20.03 -24.36
C ASN A 16 24.19 -19.14 -25.23
N GLN A 17 22.87 -19.41 -25.30
CA GLN A 17 21.91 -18.53 -25.97
C GLN A 17 21.81 -17.15 -25.30
N ALA A 18 21.79 -17.12 -23.96
CA ALA A 18 21.80 -15.88 -23.19
C ALA A 18 23.09 -15.09 -23.39
N ILE A 19 24.26 -15.74 -23.37
CA ILE A 19 25.58 -15.11 -23.57
C ILE A 19 25.78 -14.62 -25.01
N GLN A 20 25.44 -15.44 -26.02
CA GLN A 20 25.73 -15.14 -27.42
C GLN A 20 24.74 -14.16 -28.06
N ASN A 21 23.46 -14.28 -27.73
CA ASN A 21 22.38 -13.50 -28.35
C ASN A 21 21.77 -12.47 -27.38
N GLY A 22 22.19 -12.44 -26.12
CA GLY A 22 21.56 -11.64 -25.07
C GLY A 22 20.20 -12.15 -24.62
N ILE A 23 19.69 -13.30 -25.12
CA ILE A 23 18.28 -13.68 -24.91
C ILE A 23 18.09 -14.34 -23.54
N GLY A 24 17.35 -13.65 -22.66
CA GLY A 24 17.01 -14.16 -21.34
C GLY A 24 16.10 -15.40 -21.40
N SER A 25 16.20 -16.29 -20.42
CA SER A 25 15.35 -17.48 -20.36
C SER A 25 14.98 -17.90 -18.94
N THR A 26 13.84 -18.57 -18.81
CA THR A 26 13.42 -19.20 -17.55
C THR A 26 13.28 -20.71 -17.73
N ILE A 27 13.74 -21.44 -16.72
CA ILE A 27 13.76 -22.89 -16.69
C ILE A 27 13.12 -23.34 -15.38
N LEU A 28 12.07 -24.15 -15.48
CA LEU A 28 11.48 -24.81 -14.32
C LEU A 28 12.00 -26.25 -14.26
N ILE A 29 12.41 -26.69 -13.07
CA ILE A 29 12.95 -28.02 -12.84
C ILE A 29 12.01 -28.78 -11.91
N SER A 30 11.30 -29.75 -12.46
CA SER A 30 10.42 -30.66 -11.71
C SER A 30 11.11 -31.98 -11.45
N GLY A 31 10.67 -32.65 -10.38
CA GLY A 31 11.07 -34.02 -10.07
C GLY A 31 10.88 -34.33 -8.59
N GLU A 32 10.97 -35.61 -8.25
CA GLU A 32 10.75 -36.12 -6.90
C GLU A 32 11.85 -35.70 -5.89
N PRO A 33 11.63 -35.84 -4.57
CA PRO A 33 12.66 -35.68 -3.56
C PRO A 33 13.87 -36.60 -3.80
N GLY A 34 15.09 -36.05 -3.66
CA GLY A 34 16.34 -36.80 -3.83
C GLY A 34 16.77 -37.14 -5.26
N ILE A 35 15.97 -36.79 -6.28
CA ILE A 35 16.27 -37.09 -7.70
C ILE A 35 17.39 -36.22 -8.32
N GLY A 36 17.98 -35.32 -7.52
CA GLY A 36 19.21 -34.62 -7.87
C GLY A 36 19.06 -33.20 -8.40
N LYS A 37 17.87 -32.58 -8.32
CA LYS A 37 17.61 -31.20 -8.77
C LYS A 37 18.66 -30.19 -8.29
N THR A 38 18.84 -30.07 -6.96
CA THR A 38 19.82 -29.17 -6.33
C THR A 38 21.25 -29.52 -6.72
N THR A 39 21.57 -30.81 -6.91
CA THR A 39 22.89 -31.27 -7.37
C THR A 39 23.14 -30.91 -8.84
N LEU A 40 22.17 -31.12 -9.73
CA LEU A 40 22.22 -30.73 -11.14
C LEU A 40 22.51 -29.23 -11.27
N ILE A 41 21.81 -28.40 -10.51
CA ILE A 41 21.99 -26.95 -10.55
C ILE A 41 23.28 -26.50 -9.89
N LYS A 42 23.65 -27.05 -8.72
CA LYS A 42 24.95 -26.73 -8.11
C LYS A 42 26.11 -27.06 -9.04
N ASN A 43 26.12 -28.25 -9.62
CA ASN A 43 27.15 -28.66 -10.58
C ASN A 43 27.15 -27.76 -11.83
N PHE A 44 25.99 -27.29 -12.29
CA PHE A 44 25.89 -26.38 -13.42
C PHE A 44 26.52 -25.02 -13.09
N MET A 45 26.19 -24.43 -11.92
CA MET A 45 26.79 -23.18 -11.44
C MET A 45 28.30 -23.32 -11.24
N ASP A 46 28.75 -24.35 -10.50
CA ASP A 46 30.17 -24.65 -10.26
C ASP A 46 30.97 -24.78 -11.58
N ASN A 47 30.36 -25.35 -12.64
CA ASN A 47 31.00 -25.44 -13.97
C ASN A 47 31.05 -24.09 -14.68
N CYS A 48 30.04 -23.23 -14.56
CA CYS A 48 30.05 -21.88 -15.14
C CYS A 48 31.21 -21.03 -14.55
N ASP A 49 31.44 -21.16 -13.25
CA ASP A 49 32.53 -20.47 -12.55
C ASP A 49 33.92 -21.00 -12.96
N ALA A 50 34.02 -22.30 -13.22
CA ALA A 50 35.28 -22.98 -13.50
C ALA A 50 35.74 -22.89 -14.98
N THR A 51 34.84 -22.86 -15.96
CA THR A 51 35.18 -23.02 -17.39
C THR A 51 35.75 -21.77 -18.08
N SER A 52 35.97 -20.67 -17.35
CA SER A 52 36.45 -19.38 -17.89
C SER A 52 35.52 -18.70 -18.92
N GLU A 53 34.25 -19.11 -18.98
CA GLU A 53 33.20 -18.42 -19.74
C GLU A 53 32.85 -17.07 -19.05
N LYS A 54 33.72 -16.07 -19.21
CA LYS A 54 33.55 -14.64 -18.88
C LYS A 54 32.54 -14.30 -17.77
N ASN A 55 33.03 -14.24 -16.53
CA ASN A 55 32.39 -13.53 -15.41
C ASN A 55 30.87 -13.80 -15.25
N VAL A 56 30.40 -15.04 -15.31
CA VAL A 56 29.01 -15.33 -14.92
C VAL A 56 28.84 -15.00 -13.43
N LEU A 57 27.73 -14.36 -13.07
CA LEU A 57 27.29 -14.16 -11.69
C LEU A 57 26.23 -15.20 -11.34
N THR A 58 26.45 -15.99 -10.30
CA THR A 58 25.51 -17.01 -9.83
C THR A 58 24.96 -16.62 -8.47
N ALA A 59 23.65 -16.80 -8.24
CA ALA A 59 23.06 -16.59 -6.91
C ALA A 59 21.90 -17.53 -6.61
N VAL A 60 21.80 -17.92 -5.35
CA VAL A 60 20.85 -18.93 -4.86
C VAL A 60 19.90 -18.32 -3.81
N GLY A 61 18.63 -18.67 -3.91
CA GLY A 61 17.61 -18.40 -2.89
C GLY A 61 16.88 -19.68 -2.50
N SER A 62 16.72 -19.92 -1.21
CA SER A 62 16.09 -21.13 -0.68
C SER A 62 14.70 -20.82 -0.13
N CYS A 63 13.68 -21.56 -0.57
CA CYS A 63 12.39 -21.56 0.10
C CYS A 63 12.45 -22.47 1.34
N LEU A 64 12.10 -21.94 2.52
CA LEU A 64 12.12 -22.72 3.76
C LEU A 64 10.77 -23.40 4.03
N ASP A 65 10.85 -24.71 4.23
CA ASP A 65 9.77 -25.65 4.58
C ASP A 65 9.44 -25.58 6.08
N MET A 66 9.02 -24.40 6.57
CA MET A 66 8.75 -24.14 8.00
C MET A 66 7.32 -23.59 8.20
N ASP A 67 6.40 -24.48 8.58
CA ASP A 67 5.31 -24.27 9.56
C ASP A 67 4.31 -23.13 9.31
N GLY A 68 4.15 -22.71 8.05
CA GLY A 68 3.23 -21.64 7.67
C GLY A 68 3.69 -20.21 8.03
N VAL A 69 4.78 -20.05 8.76
CA VAL A 69 5.38 -18.73 9.07
C VAL A 69 6.27 -18.29 7.91
N SER A 70 5.69 -17.59 6.94
CA SER A 70 6.44 -17.19 5.75
C SER A 70 7.23 -15.89 5.97
N ARG A 71 8.56 -15.97 5.94
CA ARG A 71 9.44 -14.78 5.81
C ARG A 71 9.28 -14.21 4.40
N GLY A 72 8.33 -13.28 4.21
CA GLY A 72 7.98 -12.75 2.89
C GLY A 72 9.19 -12.31 2.06
N PHE A 73 9.27 -12.81 0.81
CA PHE A 73 10.37 -12.62 -0.14
C PHE A 73 11.74 -13.21 0.24
N LEU A 74 11.86 -14.07 1.26
CA LEU A 74 13.14 -14.63 1.74
C LEU A 74 14.12 -15.07 0.63
N PRO A 75 13.76 -15.97 -0.32
CA PRO A 75 14.72 -16.46 -1.31
C PRO A 75 15.24 -15.33 -2.22
N TRP A 76 14.43 -14.30 -2.46
CA TRP A 76 14.84 -13.13 -3.26
C TRP A 76 15.79 -12.19 -2.51
N ARG A 77 15.73 -12.18 -1.17
CA ARG A 77 16.72 -11.47 -0.34
C ARG A 77 18.08 -12.13 -0.45
N GLU A 78 18.12 -13.45 -0.34
CA GLU A 78 19.34 -14.26 -0.44
C GLU A 78 20.03 -14.04 -1.78
N VAL A 79 19.29 -14.19 -2.89
CA VAL A 79 19.80 -13.89 -4.24
C VAL A 79 20.43 -12.51 -4.36
N LEU A 80 19.78 -11.47 -3.82
CA LEU A 80 20.28 -10.09 -3.91
C LEU A 80 21.48 -9.83 -2.98
N ILE A 81 21.58 -10.53 -1.85
CA ILE A 81 22.77 -10.52 -0.98
C ILE A 81 23.97 -11.09 -1.71
N GLU A 82 23.81 -12.23 -2.40
CA GLU A 82 24.93 -12.91 -3.06
C GLU A 82 25.48 -12.10 -4.24
N LEU A 83 24.60 -11.62 -5.14
CA LEU A 83 25.01 -10.83 -6.30
C LEU A 83 25.70 -9.50 -5.90
N ASP A 84 25.21 -8.82 -4.86
CA ASP A 84 25.83 -7.59 -4.38
C ASP A 84 27.13 -7.85 -3.60
N ALA A 85 27.28 -9.01 -2.93
CA ALA A 85 28.52 -9.40 -2.25
C ALA A 85 29.66 -9.68 -3.24
N ASP A 86 29.38 -10.40 -4.33
CA ASP A 86 30.35 -10.66 -5.38
C ASP A 86 30.83 -9.36 -6.05
N LYS A 87 29.92 -8.40 -6.26
CA LYS A 87 30.28 -7.06 -6.75
C LYS A 87 31.11 -6.27 -5.74
N ALA A 88 30.81 -6.37 -4.45
CA ALA A 88 31.50 -5.67 -3.36
C ALA A 88 32.96 -6.10 -3.15
N ALA A 89 33.20 -7.41 -3.23
CA ALA A 89 34.43 -8.04 -2.74
C ALA A 89 35.23 -8.75 -3.84
N GLY A 90 34.69 -8.91 -5.06
CA GLY A 90 35.35 -9.61 -6.14
C GLY A 90 35.56 -11.09 -5.79
N LYS A 91 36.81 -11.54 -5.75
CA LYS A 91 37.18 -12.92 -5.36
C LYS A 91 37.66 -13.06 -3.90
N ASP A 92 37.46 -12.02 -3.07
CA ASP A 92 37.87 -12.03 -1.66
C ASP A 92 36.74 -12.60 -0.77
N GLU A 93 36.82 -13.90 -0.49
CA GLU A 93 35.81 -14.64 0.27
C GLU A 93 35.63 -14.15 1.72
N GLU A 94 36.67 -13.58 2.35
CA GLU A 94 36.54 -13.02 3.69
C GLU A 94 35.76 -11.70 3.65
N LYS A 95 36.04 -10.83 2.67
CA LYS A 95 35.25 -9.61 2.43
C LYS A 95 33.80 -9.94 2.04
N LYS A 96 33.55 -10.94 1.19
CA LYS A 96 32.19 -11.42 0.89
C LYS A 96 31.47 -11.84 2.16
N THR A 97 32.08 -12.75 2.94
CA THR A 97 31.52 -13.28 4.18
C THR A 97 31.15 -12.16 5.16
N ASN A 98 32.01 -11.16 5.31
CA ASN A 98 31.74 -10.03 6.23
C ASN A 98 30.69 -9.06 5.67
N PHE A 99 30.65 -8.82 4.36
CA PHE A 99 29.60 -8.05 3.71
C PHE A 99 28.22 -8.72 3.88
N LYS A 100 28.10 -10.02 3.56
CA LYS A 100 26.84 -10.77 3.69
C LYS A 100 26.30 -10.72 5.13
N LYS A 101 27.15 -10.88 6.16
CA LYS A 101 26.76 -10.71 7.58
C LYS A 101 26.19 -9.32 7.88
N ILE A 102 26.92 -8.25 7.51
CA ILE A 102 26.51 -6.87 7.78
C ILE A 102 25.13 -6.60 7.15
N VAL A 103 24.95 -7.02 5.91
CA VAL A 103 23.69 -6.88 5.17
C VAL A 103 22.58 -7.71 5.83
N LYS A 104 22.85 -8.96 6.25
CA LYS A 104 21.86 -9.83 6.90
C LYS A 104 21.39 -9.31 8.27
N THR A 105 22.30 -8.79 9.11
CA THR A 105 21.91 -8.11 10.36
C THR A 105 21.02 -6.91 10.11
N VAL A 106 21.31 -6.10 9.07
CA VAL A 106 20.44 -5.00 8.65
C VAL A 106 19.06 -5.49 8.16
N PHE A 107 19.00 -6.63 7.46
CA PHE A 107 17.74 -7.25 7.03
C PHE A 107 16.86 -7.71 8.18
N ASP A 108 17.44 -8.39 9.17
CA ASP A 108 16.69 -8.97 10.28
C ASP A 108 16.10 -7.87 11.20
N GLU A 109 16.74 -6.70 11.29
CA GLU A 109 16.20 -5.52 11.96
C GLU A 109 15.20 -4.70 11.11
N ALA A 110 15.33 -4.70 9.77
CA ALA A 110 14.49 -3.88 8.87
C ALA A 110 13.24 -4.59 8.32
N GLY A 111 13.17 -5.93 8.38
CA GLY A 111 12.03 -6.71 7.90
C GLY A 111 11.82 -6.64 6.39
N SER A 112 10.57 -6.77 5.93
CA SER A 112 10.21 -6.78 4.50
C SER A 112 10.36 -5.43 3.79
N GLN A 113 10.54 -4.34 4.53
CA GLN A 113 10.65 -2.98 3.99
C GLN A 113 11.98 -2.71 3.27
N TRP A 114 13.01 -3.54 3.50
CA TRP A 114 14.35 -3.37 2.93
C TRP A 114 14.41 -3.71 1.43
N LEU A 115 13.62 -4.68 0.98
CA LEU A 115 13.58 -5.08 -0.44
C LEU A 115 13.09 -3.95 -1.36
N GLU A 116 12.23 -3.08 -0.84
CA GLU A 116 11.80 -1.86 -1.51
C GLU A 116 12.94 -0.82 -1.66
N ALA A 117 14.09 -1.06 -1.00
CA ALA A 117 15.19 -0.10 -0.86
C ALA A 117 16.40 -0.30 -1.76
N ILE A 118 16.68 -1.55 -2.13
CA ILE A 118 17.70 -1.96 -3.11
C ILE A 118 17.81 -1.00 -4.31
N PRO A 119 16.71 -0.57 -4.96
CA PRO A 119 16.78 0.22 -6.20
C PRO A 119 17.17 1.69 -5.99
N VAL A 120 17.20 2.17 -4.74
CA VAL A 120 17.55 3.56 -4.39
C VAL A 120 18.91 3.61 -3.67
N ILE A 121 19.32 2.51 -3.04
CA ILE A 121 20.70 2.30 -2.59
C ILE A 121 21.63 2.14 -3.81
N GLY A 122 21.10 1.58 -4.91
CA GLY A 122 21.79 1.38 -6.20
C GLY A 122 22.77 0.20 -6.11
N ASP A 123 23.74 0.31 -5.22
CA ASP A 123 24.71 -0.72 -4.92
C ASP A 123 25.08 -0.63 -3.43
N ILE A 124 24.74 -1.66 -2.67
CA ILE A 124 24.93 -1.71 -1.21
C ILE A 124 26.42 -1.58 -0.87
N SER A 125 27.29 -2.13 -1.71
CA SER A 125 28.74 -1.99 -1.56
C SER A 125 29.19 -0.55 -1.74
N SER A 126 28.69 0.14 -2.77
CA SER A 126 29.03 1.53 -3.04
C SER A 126 28.51 2.47 -1.94
N ALA A 127 27.32 2.23 -1.38
CA ALA A 127 26.80 3.02 -0.26
C ALA A 127 27.65 2.84 1.02
N ILE A 128 28.10 1.62 1.32
CA ILE A 128 29.03 1.35 2.43
C ILE A 128 30.41 1.99 2.14
N PHE A 129 30.90 1.91 0.91
CA PHE A 129 32.25 2.35 0.51
C PHE A 129 32.38 3.88 0.36
N GLU A 130 31.42 4.58 -0.25
CA GLU A 130 31.37 6.06 -0.25
C GLU A 130 31.23 6.61 1.17
N THR A 131 30.48 5.91 2.04
CA THR A 131 30.42 6.26 3.47
C THR A 131 31.82 6.14 4.10
N ALA A 132 32.52 5.01 3.92
CA ALA A 132 33.90 4.83 4.41
C ALA A 132 34.90 5.88 3.85
N LYS A 133 34.74 6.27 2.59
CA LYS A 133 35.58 7.25 1.90
C LYS A 133 35.33 8.69 2.38
N THR A 134 34.07 9.04 2.62
CA THR A 134 33.67 10.37 3.14
C THR A 134 34.11 10.56 4.60
N ILE A 135 34.19 9.48 5.38
CA ILE A 135 34.66 9.48 6.78
C ILE A 135 36.13 9.93 6.92
N SER A 136 36.93 9.88 5.85
CA SER A 136 38.35 10.28 5.89
C SER A 136 38.63 11.78 6.05
N LYS A 137 37.60 12.65 6.21
CA LYS A 137 37.77 14.11 5.99
C LYS A 137 37.30 15.12 7.05
N ASP A 138 36.44 14.81 8.02
CA ASP A 138 35.99 15.82 9.02
C ASP A 138 35.56 15.25 10.38
N GLU A 139 35.71 16.06 11.44
CA GLU A 139 35.40 15.72 12.85
C GLU A 139 34.04 16.25 13.35
N LEU A 140 33.34 15.40 14.15
CA LEU A 140 32.41 15.70 15.26
C LEU A 140 31.20 16.64 15.10
N ILE A 141 30.04 16.20 15.66
CA ILE A 141 29.14 16.96 16.56
C ILE A 141 28.22 15.98 17.32
N ASP A 142 27.74 16.41 18.49
CA ASP A 142 27.20 15.58 19.59
C ASP A 142 25.71 15.15 19.47
N VAL A 143 25.26 14.28 20.38
CA VAL A 143 23.91 13.66 20.36
C VAL A 143 23.09 13.98 21.61
N GLU A 144 22.13 14.91 21.49
CA GLU A 144 21.05 15.11 22.46
C GLU A 144 19.72 14.48 21.99
N THR A 145 19.59 13.15 22.03
CA THR A 145 18.27 12.50 22.16
C THR A 145 18.37 11.28 23.06
N GLY A 146 17.73 11.31 24.23
CA GLY A 146 17.68 10.22 25.22
C GLY A 146 16.79 9.04 24.80
N ASP A 147 17.03 8.50 23.61
CA ASP A 147 16.30 7.36 23.03
C ASP A 147 17.15 6.10 23.22
N THR A 148 16.79 5.29 24.22
CA THR A 148 17.53 4.07 24.60
C THR A 148 17.58 3.02 23.49
N LYS A 149 16.62 3.02 22.56
CA LYS A 149 16.63 2.13 21.39
C LYS A 149 17.69 2.53 20.36
N LYS A 150 17.90 3.84 20.15
CA LYS A 150 19.03 4.33 19.33
C LYS A 150 20.38 4.00 19.95
N LEU A 151 20.50 4.04 21.28
CA LEU A 151 21.74 3.68 21.96
C LEU A 151 22.09 2.19 21.74
N ALA A 152 21.12 1.29 21.95
CA ALA A 152 21.31 -0.15 21.74
C ALA A 152 21.67 -0.50 20.29
N LEU A 153 20.97 0.08 19.30
CA LEU A 153 21.27 -0.11 17.87
C LEU A 153 22.67 0.43 17.52
N LYS A 154 23.02 1.61 18.05
CA LYS A 154 24.34 2.23 17.88
C LYS A 154 25.44 1.32 18.42
N ASP A 155 25.28 0.75 19.62
CA ASP A 155 26.31 -0.09 20.23
C ASP A 155 26.41 -1.49 19.58
N ARG A 156 25.31 -2.03 19.04
CA ARG A 156 25.33 -3.28 18.26
C ARG A 156 26.07 -3.13 16.94
N LEU A 157 25.69 -2.14 16.12
CA LEU A 157 26.38 -1.84 14.87
C LEU A 157 27.85 -1.43 15.12
N LYS A 158 28.16 -0.79 16.26
CA LYS A 158 29.54 -0.50 16.70
C LYS A 158 30.33 -1.77 17.00
N ASN A 159 29.72 -2.77 17.65
CA ASN A 159 30.35 -4.07 17.90
C ASN A 159 30.51 -4.90 16.63
N VAL A 160 29.51 -4.92 15.73
CA VAL A 160 29.62 -5.59 14.41
C VAL A 160 30.75 -4.97 13.57
N ALA A 161 30.84 -3.64 13.52
CA ALA A 161 31.95 -2.95 12.86
C ALA A 161 33.32 -3.27 13.49
N LYS A 162 33.37 -3.46 14.81
CA LYS A 162 34.60 -3.80 15.58
C LYS A 162 35.02 -5.27 15.41
N GLU A 163 34.08 -6.18 15.17
CA GLU A 163 34.34 -7.59 14.87
C GLU A 163 34.86 -7.83 13.43
N CYS A 164 34.63 -6.88 12.51
CA CYS A 164 35.00 -7.01 11.09
C CYS A 164 36.35 -6.36 10.68
N THR A 165 37.12 -5.81 11.62
CA THR A 165 38.14 -4.78 11.33
C THR A 165 39.55 -5.07 11.86
N GLY A 166 39.99 -6.32 11.77
CA GLY A 166 41.44 -6.62 11.77
C GLY A 166 42.14 -5.84 10.64
N GLU A 167 43.17 -5.07 10.98
CA GLU A 167 43.88 -4.07 10.14
C GLU A 167 43.18 -2.73 9.83
N TRP A 168 41.87 -2.57 10.06
CA TRP A 168 41.18 -1.27 9.89
C TRP A 168 41.12 -0.47 11.21
N LEU A 169 42.10 -0.68 12.08
CA LEU A 169 41.92 -0.59 13.54
C LEU A 169 42.47 0.70 14.19
N ASN A 170 42.34 1.83 13.50
CA ASN A 170 42.44 3.16 14.13
C ASN A 170 41.33 4.07 13.59
N VAL A 171 40.63 4.74 14.51
CA VAL A 171 39.45 5.62 14.30
C VAL A 171 38.10 4.92 14.06
N ILE A 172 37.26 4.86 15.11
CA ILE A 172 35.80 4.77 15.01
C ILE A 172 35.19 5.79 15.98
N PRO A 173 34.39 6.74 15.48
CA PRO A 173 33.01 6.83 15.96
C PRO A 173 31.98 7.14 14.86
N VAL A 174 31.78 6.23 13.88
CA VAL A 174 30.76 6.42 12.81
C VAL A 174 29.83 5.22 12.62
N VAL A 175 28.79 5.16 13.45
CA VAL A 175 27.65 4.25 13.28
C VAL A 175 26.37 5.00 12.86
N GLY A 176 26.35 6.31 13.06
CA GLY A 176 25.23 7.17 12.68
C GLY A 176 24.97 7.21 11.17
N ASN A 177 25.99 7.08 10.32
CA ASN A 177 25.83 7.30 8.88
C ASN A 177 25.36 6.08 8.09
N LEU A 178 25.61 4.83 8.51
CA LEU A 178 25.02 3.67 7.81
C LEU A 178 23.54 3.54 8.16
N SER A 179 23.21 3.67 9.46
CA SER A 179 21.82 3.74 9.93
C SER A 179 21.10 4.97 9.37
N ALA A 180 21.75 6.14 9.25
CA ALA A 180 21.17 7.32 8.59
C ALA A 180 21.19 7.25 7.05
N ALA A 181 22.04 6.46 6.39
CA ALA A 181 21.98 6.22 4.94
C ALA A 181 20.83 5.27 4.62
N ILE A 182 20.73 4.14 5.33
CA ILE A 182 19.57 3.25 5.25
C ILE A 182 18.31 4.06 5.61
N TYR A 183 18.28 4.82 6.70
CA TYR A 183 17.11 5.64 7.07
C TYR A 183 16.85 6.82 6.13
N LYS A 184 17.85 7.50 5.54
CA LYS A 184 17.65 8.54 4.50
C LYS A 184 17.14 7.93 3.20
N THR A 185 17.64 6.76 2.84
CA THR A 185 17.23 6.04 1.63
C THR A 185 15.84 5.44 1.85
N THR A 186 15.53 4.79 2.97
CA THR A 186 14.15 4.43 3.39
C THR A 186 13.25 5.66 3.40
N ASN A 187 13.74 6.82 3.86
CA ASN A 187 13.00 8.09 3.74
C ASN A 187 12.87 8.60 2.29
N ALA A 188 13.77 8.25 1.37
CA ALA A 188 13.72 8.56 -0.06
C ALA A 188 12.77 7.62 -0.82
N ILE A 189 12.71 6.34 -0.44
CA ILE A 189 11.78 5.32 -0.96
C ILE A 189 10.37 5.59 -0.48
N GLN A 190 10.22 5.89 0.82
CA GLN A 190 8.97 6.39 1.39
C GLN A 190 8.64 7.82 0.90
N LYS A 191 9.58 8.55 0.27
CA LYS A 191 9.28 9.77 -0.52
C LYS A 191 8.77 9.43 -1.91
N SER A 192 9.32 8.40 -2.57
CA SER A 192 8.97 7.95 -3.92
C SER A 192 7.84 6.91 -4.00
N LYS A 193 7.05 6.72 -2.94
CA LYS A 193 6.19 5.54 -2.78
C LYS A 193 4.83 5.68 -3.47
N GLN A 194 4.84 5.95 -4.77
CA GLN A 194 3.94 6.90 -5.41
C GLN A 194 2.99 6.35 -6.53
N MET A 195 2.70 5.04 -6.56
CA MET A 195 1.84 4.37 -7.58
C MET A 195 0.76 3.45 -6.95
N THR A 196 -0.04 2.60 -7.62
CA THR A 196 -1.02 1.62 -7.03
C THR A 196 -0.41 0.33 -6.40
N TYR A 197 -1.14 -0.57 -5.72
CA TYR A 197 -0.52 -1.72 -4.99
C TYR A 197 -0.05 -2.82 -5.92
N SER A 198 -0.88 -3.15 -6.91
CA SER A 198 -0.42 -3.91 -8.05
C SER A 198 0.79 -3.23 -8.68
N GLN A 199 0.93 -1.90 -8.62
CA GLN A 199 2.14 -1.16 -8.96
C GLN A 199 3.17 -1.04 -7.80
N ASN A 200 2.98 -1.50 -6.56
CA ASN A 200 4.07 -1.56 -5.55
C ASN A 200 4.74 -2.90 -5.64
N GLN A 201 3.92 -3.94 -5.77
CA GLN A 201 4.37 -5.24 -6.22
C GLN A 201 4.97 -5.14 -7.64
N GLN A 202 4.31 -4.56 -8.64
CA GLN A 202 4.91 -4.39 -9.99
C GLN A 202 6.06 -3.38 -10.00
N ASP A 203 6.05 -2.23 -9.30
CA ASP A 203 7.24 -1.35 -9.27
C ASP A 203 8.39 -2.06 -8.57
N PHE A 204 8.15 -2.77 -7.46
CA PHE A 204 9.16 -3.58 -6.79
C PHE A 204 9.70 -4.64 -7.76
N PHE A 205 8.82 -5.33 -8.50
CA PHE A 205 9.22 -6.33 -9.48
C PHE A 205 9.94 -5.71 -10.69
N ILE A 206 9.53 -4.54 -11.19
CA ILE A 206 10.19 -3.74 -12.23
C ILE A 206 11.56 -3.31 -11.75
N ARG A 207 11.70 -2.89 -10.49
CA ARG A 207 12.94 -2.40 -9.91
C ARG A 207 13.92 -3.52 -9.54
N VAL A 208 13.43 -4.64 -9.02
CA VAL A 208 14.21 -5.89 -8.85
C VAL A 208 14.67 -6.40 -10.21
N MET A 209 13.77 -6.43 -11.21
CA MET A 209 14.16 -6.70 -12.60
C MET A 209 15.19 -5.69 -13.10
N SER A 210 15.04 -4.39 -12.82
CA SER A 210 16.01 -3.36 -13.21
C SER A 210 17.38 -3.55 -12.55
N ARG A 211 17.44 -4.02 -11.30
CA ARG A 211 18.69 -4.36 -10.63
C ARG A 211 19.33 -5.59 -11.26
N PHE A 212 18.56 -6.64 -11.52
CA PHE A 212 19.08 -7.81 -12.23
C PHE A 212 19.52 -7.48 -13.67
N ARG A 213 18.87 -6.53 -14.34
CA ARG A 213 19.30 -5.99 -15.65
C ARG A 213 20.63 -5.26 -15.57
N GLU A 214 20.83 -4.37 -14.60
CA GLU A 214 22.12 -3.67 -14.39
C GLU A 214 23.27 -4.65 -14.15
N LEU A 215 23.02 -5.73 -13.40
CA LEU A 215 23.98 -6.82 -13.19
C LEU A 215 24.22 -7.57 -14.52
N ALA A 216 23.15 -7.90 -15.25
CA ALA A 216 23.18 -8.59 -16.54
C ALA A 216 23.82 -7.80 -17.69
N GLU A 217 23.82 -6.46 -17.65
CA GLU A 217 24.49 -5.60 -18.62
C GLU A 217 26.02 -5.74 -18.58
N ASN A 218 26.58 -6.10 -17.42
CA ASN A 218 28.01 -6.22 -17.21
C ASN A 218 28.50 -7.68 -17.32
N ASN A 219 27.69 -8.63 -16.83
CA ASN A 219 28.03 -10.02 -16.61
C ASN A 219 26.79 -10.90 -16.79
N PRO A 220 26.83 -12.08 -17.44
CA PRO A 220 25.67 -12.98 -17.49
C PRO A 220 25.23 -13.39 -16.08
N VAL A 221 23.92 -13.44 -15.80
CA VAL A 221 23.41 -13.74 -14.44
C VAL A 221 22.58 -15.02 -14.42
N ILE A 222 22.93 -15.95 -13.52
CA ILE A 222 22.15 -17.16 -13.22
C ILE A 222 21.53 -16.98 -11.83
N ILE A 223 20.19 -17.07 -11.75
CA ILE A 223 19.45 -17.01 -10.48
C ILE A 223 18.77 -18.36 -10.28
N TYR A 224 19.01 -19.01 -9.14
CA TYR A 224 18.36 -20.26 -8.76
C TYR A 224 17.48 -20.07 -7.52
N ILE A 225 16.20 -20.46 -7.62
CA ILE A 225 15.28 -20.54 -6.49
C ILE A 225 14.92 -22.01 -6.24
N ASP A 226 15.30 -22.54 -5.09
CA ASP A 226 15.02 -23.94 -4.70
C ASP A 226 13.68 -24.09 -3.96
N ASP A 227 13.03 -25.24 -4.13
CA ASP A 227 11.80 -25.67 -3.44
C ASP A 227 10.62 -24.66 -3.50
N LEU A 228 10.31 -24.12 -4.69
CA LEU A 228 9.28 -23.11 -4.93
C LEU A 228 7.87 -23.44 -4.40
N GLN A 229 7.54 -24.72 -4.15
CA GLN A 229 6.28 -25.06 -3.46
C GLN A 229 6.19 -24.43 -2.05
N TRP A 230 7.31 -24.26 -1.35
CA TRP A 230 7.37 -23.65 -0.02
C TRP A 230 7.49 -22.12 -0.03
N ALA A 231 7.48 -21.49 -1.20
CA ALA A 231 7.54 -20.04 -1.30
C ALA A 231 6.31 -19.36 -0.69
N ASP A 232 6.48 -18.13 -0.20
CA ASP A 232 5.34 -17.27 0.12
C ASP A 232 4.67 -16.75 -1.16
N ILE A 233 3.40 -16.35 -1.06
CA ILE A 233 2.61 -15.87 -2.21
C ILE A 233 3.30 -14.69 -2.91
N SER A 234 4.00 -13.83 -2.18
CA SER A 234 4.72 -12.68 -2.74
C SER A 234 5.98 -13.13 -3.48
N SER A 235 6.77 -14.07 -2.94
CA SER A 235 7.89 -14.72 -3.64
C SER A 235 7.47 -15.41 -4.93
N MET A 236 6.36 -16.16 -4.91
CA MET A 236 5.80 -16.81 -6.11
C MET A 236 5.40 -15.80 -7.18
N ASN A 237 4.77 -14.70 -6.77
CA ASN A 237 4.38 -13.61 -7.68
C ASN A 237 5.62 -12.92 -8.29
N LEU A 238 6.71 -12.73 -7.54
CA LEU A 238 7.97 -12.15 -8.06
C LEU A 238 8.62 -13.10 -9.06
N PHE A 239 8.71 -14.40 -8.75
CA PHE A 239 9.22 -15.41 -9.69
C PHE A 239 8.43 -15.37 -11.00
N PHE A 240 7.10 -15.44 -10.91
CA PHE A 240 6.21 -15.40 -12.06
C PHE A 240 6.41 -14.14 -12.92
N TYR A 241 6.57 -12.98 -12.27
CA TYR A 241 6.81 -11.72 -12.97
C TYR A 241 8.16 -11.73 -13.70
N LEU A 242 9.25 -12.09 -13.03
CA LEU A 242 10.59 -12.11 -13.62
C LEU A 242 10.63 -13.08 -14.80
N ALA A 243 10.07 -14.28 -14.62
CA ALA A 243 9.96 -15.29 -15.66
C ALA A 243 9.24 -14.77 -16.91
N LYS A 244 8.05 -14.17 -16.72
CA LYS A 244 7.27 -13.56 -17.80
C LYS A 244 8.01 -12.43 -18.53
N ASN A 245 8.83 -11.64 -17.82
CA ASN A 245 9.55 -10.50 -18.39
C ASN A 245 10.95 -10.84 -18.93
N LEU A 246 11.42 -12.09 -18.76
CA LEU A 246 12.70 -12.56 -19.30
C LEU A 246 12.60 -13.09 -20.73
N LYS A 247 11.48 -13.73 -21.08
CA LYS A 247 11.26 -14.44 -22.36
C LYS A 247 11.66 -13.64 -23.60
N ASP A 248 11.17 -12.40 -23.68
CA ASP A 248 11.34 -11.53 -24.85
C ASP A 248 12.42 -10.45 -24.60
N SER A 249 13.36 -10.71 -23.69
CA SER A 249 14.32 -9.71 -23.20
C SER A 249 15.74 -9.96 -23.69
N THR A 250 16.47 -8.88 -23.97
CA THR A 250 17.87 -8.90 -24.42
C THR A 250 18.86 -8.80 -23.25
N TYR A 251 18.53 -9.41 -22.11
CA TYR A 251 19.43 -9.52 -20.96
C TYR A 251 20.00 -10.95 -20.85
N PRO A 252 21.33 -11.13 -20.70
CA PRO A 252 21.96 -12.45 -20.61
C PRO A 252 21.69 -13.10 -19.23
N MET A 253 20.43 -13.48 -19.01
CA MET A 253 19.91 -13.97 -17.73
C MET A 253 19.29 -15.37 -17.86
N VAL A 254 19.57 -16.23 -16.89
CA VAL A 254 18.91 -17.53 -16.74
C VAL A 254 18.27 -17.60 -15.36
N LEU A 255 16.93 -17.59 -15.31
CA LEU A 255 16.18 -17.82 -14.08
C LEU A 255 15.78 -19.30 -13.97
N ILE A 256 16.14 -19.93 -12.86
CA ILE A 256 15.92 -21.35 -12.60
C ILE A 256 15.05 -21.51 -11.36
N GLY A 257 13.97 -22.29 -11.47
CA GLY A 257 13.07 -22.59 -10.35
C GLY A 257 12.88 -24.09 -10.16
N SER A 258 13.25 -24.61 -9.00
CA SER A 258 13.04 -26.03 -8.62
C SER A 258 11.70 -26.18 -7.89
N PHE A 259 10.94 -27.24 -8.17
CA PHE A 259 9.74 -27.59 -7.39
C PHE A 259 9.42 -29.10 -7.41
N ARG A 260 8.50 -29.51 -6.54
CA ARG A 260 8.02 -30.89 -6.38
C ARG A 260 6.56 -31.01 -6.87
N PRO A 261 6.25 -31.83 -7.89
CA PRO A 261 4.91 -31.88 -8.46
C PRO A 261 3.81 -32.41 -7.52
N GLN A 262 4.15 -33.29 -6.57
CA GLN A 262 3.15 -33.88 -5.67
C GLN A 262 2.71 -32.90 -4.58
N ASP A 263 3.64 -32.24 -3.90
CA ASP A 263 3.37 -31.19 -2.89
C ASP A 263 2.45 -30.07 -3.44
N VAL A 264 2.56 -29.75 -4.75
CA VAL A 264 1.68 -28.77 -5.43
C VAL A 264 0.28 -29.33 -5.71
N LYS A 265 0.14 -30.64 -5.96
CA LYS A 265 -1.17 -31.30 -6.19
C LYS A 265 -1.94 -31.52 -4.90
N ASP A 266 -1.24 -31.83 -3.81
CA ASP A 266 -1.86 -32.13 -2.52
C ASP A 266 -2.53 -30.89 -1.91
N GLY A 267 -2.14 -29.69 -2.36
CA GLY A 267 -2.81 -28.43 -2.05
C GLY A 267 -2.19 -27.69 -0.86
N ARG A 268 -2.84 -26.61 -0.43
CA ARG A 268 -2.45 -25.83 0.75
C ARG A 268 -3.67 -25.53 1.60
N LEU A 269 -3.55 -25.68 2.91
CA LEU A 269 -4.58 -25.27 3.86
C LEU A 269 -4.82 -23.77 3.73
N ASN A 270 -6.06 -23.35 3.46
CA ASN A 270 -6.41 -21.94 3.44
C ASN A 270 -6.73 -21.47 4.87
N PRO A 271 -6.05 -20.43 5.39
CA PRO A 271 -6.18 -19.97 6.78
C PRO A 271 -7.50 -19.21 7.08
N ILE A 272 -8.33 -18.94 6.07
CA ILE A 272 -9.61 -18.23 6.15
C ILE A 272 -10.79 -19.21 6.10
N SER A 273 -10.73 -20.24 5.26
CA SER A 273 -11.76 -21.28 5.14
C SER A 273 -11.52 -22.49 6.05
N GLY A 274 -10.26 -22.80 6.37
CA GLY A 274 -9.87 -24.03 7.08
C GLY A 274 -9.92 -25.28 6.19
N GLU A 275 -10.14 -25.12 4.88
CA GLU A 275 -10.22 -26.21 3.91
C GLU A 275 -8.90 -26.35 3.13
N MET A 276 -8.64 -27.54 2.59
CA MET A 276 -7.53 -27.75 1.65
C MET A 276 -7.91 -27.16 0.30
N GLU A 277 -7.22 -26.09 -0.09
CA GLU A 277 -7.40 -25.43 -1.38
C GLU A 277 -6.25 -25.75 -2.34
N ARG A 278 -6.43 -25.44 -3.62
CA ARG A 278 -5.39 -25.64 -4.64
C ARG A 278 -4.16 -24.80 -4.32
N HIS A 279 -2.99 -25.39 -4.55
CA HIS A 279 -1.73 -24.74 -4.23
C HIS A 279 -1.51 -23.50 -5.14
N PRO A 280 -1.19 -22.30 -4.61
CA PRO A 280 -1.09 -21.07 -5.41
C PRO A 280 -0.10 -21.14 -6.58
N TRP A 281 0.93 -21.99 -6.47
CA TRP A 281 1.90 -22.25 -7.54
C TRP A 281 1.29 -22.92 -8.77
N GLU A 282 0.24 -23.74 -8.63
CA GLU A 282 -0.46 -24.42 -9.74
C GLU A 282 -0.97 -23.40 -10.77
N GLU A 283 -1.57 -22.30 -10.30
CA GLU A 283 -2.06 -21.22 -11.17
C GLU A 283 -0.90 -20.50 -11.88
N LYS A 284 0.23 -20.27 -11.19
CA LYS A 284 1.41 -19.62 -11.77
C LYS A 284 2.06 -20.49 -12.84
N MET A 285 2.20 -21.80 -12.61
CA MET A 285 2.69 -22.76 -13.60
C MET A 285 1.81 -22.76 -14.86
N ASN A 286 0.49 -22.92 -14.69
CA ASN A 286 -0.46 -22.91 -15.81
C ASN A 286 -0.41 -21.59 -16.60
N ASN A 287 -0.18 -20.46 -15.93
CA ASN A 287 0.00 -19.18 -16.60
C ASN A 287 1.36 -19.08 -17.33
N LEU A 288 2.47 -19.58 -16.76
CA LEU A 288 3.78 -19.58 -17.42
C LEU A 288 3.78 -20.42 -18.70
N ASP A 289 3.11 -21.57 -18.68
CA ASP A 289 2.91 -22.44 -19.85
C ASP A 289 2.07 -21.74 -20.94
N ARG A 290 0.94 -21.11 -20.57
CA ARG A 290 0.12 -20.31 -21.51
C ARG A 290 0.87 -19.14 -22.16
N TYR A 291 1.83 -18.54 -21.46
CA TYR A 291 2.69 -17.49 -22.02
C TYR A 291 3.95 -18.06 -22.70
N ASP A 292 4.19 -19.38 -22.64
CA ASP A 292 5.44 -20.04 -23.06
C ASP A 292 6.67 -19.31 -22.48
N ALA A 293 6.56 -18.91 -21.20
CA ALA A 293 7.51 -18.05 -20.51
C ALA A 293 8.61 -18.82 -19.74
N ALA A 294 8.43 -20.13 -19.55
CA ALA A 294 9.41 -20.99 -18.92
C ALA A 294 9.42 -22.38 -19.56
N LYS A 295 10.61 -22.96 -19.77
CA LYS A 295 10.75 -24.35 -20.21
C LYS A 295 10.77 -25.28 -19.00
N LEU A 296 9.87 -26.26 -18.95
CA LEU A 296 9.93 -27.32 -17.95
C LEU A 296 10.99 -28.38 -18.34
N ILE A 297 11.83 -28.75 -17.38
CA ILE A 297 12.75 -29.89 -17.44
C ILE A 297 12.37 -30.82 -16.30
N GLU A 298 11.90 -32.01 -16.63
CA GLU A 298 11.65 -33.07 -15.66
C GLU A 298 12.93 -33.88 -15.45
N VAL A 299 13.46 -33.86 -14.23
CA VAL A 299 14.67 -34.61 -13.87
C VAL A 299 14.25 -36.00 -13.45
N SER A 300 14.53 -36.97 -14.32
CA SER A 300 14.28 -38.39 -14.05
C SER A 300 15.40 -39.04 -13.24
N TYR A 301 15.15 -40.26 -12.75
CA TYR A 301 16.18 -41.10 -12.16
C TYR A 301 17.32 -41.38 -13.16
N LEU A 302 18.54 -41.51 -12.62
CA LEU A 302 19.74 -41.76 -13.40
C LEU A 302 19.71 -43.15 -14.05
N ASN A 303 20.10 -43.22 -15.31
CA ASN A 303 20.27 -44.50 -16.00
C ASN A 303 21.63 -45.16 -15.70
N GLN A 304 21.77 -46.45 -16.04
CA GLN A 304 22.96 -47.27 -15.77
C GLN A 304 24.28 -46.61 -16.22
N ASN A 305 24.29 -46.02 -17.43
CA ASN A 305 25.47 -45.35 -17.98
C ASN A 305 25.84 -44.07 -17.21
N GLN A 306 24.85 -43.31 -16.73
CA GLN A 306 25.07 -42.12 -15.92
C GLN A 306 25.59 -42.45 -14.52
N ILE A 307 25.13 -43.58 -13.93
CA ILE A 307 25.62 -44.07 -12.64
C ILE A 307 27.07 -44.54 -12.74
N GLY A 308 27.39 -45.38 -13.73
CA GLY A 308 28.78 -45.77 -14.02
C GLY A 308 29.69 -44.57 -14.24
N SER A 309 29.27 -43.62 -15.08
CA SER A 309 30.02 -42.37 -15.34
C SER A 309 30.27 -41.53 -14.08
N TYR A 310 29.38 -41.55 -13.08
CA TYR A 310 29.63 -40.84 -11.83
C TYR A 310 30.62 -41.58 -10.94
N ILE A 311 30.48 -42.90 -10.81
CA ILE A 311 31.44 -43.72 -10.05
C ILE A 311 32.85 -43.45 -10.58
N ASP A 312 33.01 -43.39 -11.91
CA ASP A 312 34.27 -43.07 -12.59
C ASP A 312 34.76 -41.62 -12.43
N LEU A 313 33.86 -40.67 -12.12
CA LEU A 313 34.21 -39.27 -11.83
C LEU A 313 34.50 -39.01 -10.34
N GLN A 314 33.82 -39.73 -9.45
CA GLN A 314 33.98 -39.62 -8.00
C GLN A 314 35.26 -40.34 -7.53
N PHE A 315 35.63 -41.41 -8.24
CA PHE A 315 36.80 -42.23 -7.96
C PHE A 315 37.65 -42.35 -9.25
N PRO A 316 38.44 -41.32 -9.58
CA PRO A 316 39.29 -41.31 -10.79
C PRO A 316 40.30 -42.46 -10.73
N GLN A 317 40.52 -43.16 -11.85
CA GLN A 317 41.37 -44.36 -11.89
C GLN A 317 40.88 -45.44 -10.89
N ASN A 318 39.63 -45.89 -11.01
CA ASN A 318 39.14 -47.04 -10.25
C ASN A 318 39.25 -48.36 -11.03
N GLU A 319 39.48 -49.46 -10.30
CA GLU A 319 39.35 -50.84 -10.80
C GLU A 319 38.05 -51.51 -10.31
N PHE A 320 36.95 -50.76 -10.17
CA PHE A 320 35.68 -51.36 -9.74
C PHE A 320 35.11 -52.26 -10.85
N GLY A 321 35.01 -53.56 -10.59
CA GLY A 321 34.48 -54.53 -11.52
C GLY A 321 33.03 -54.24 -11.95
N ALA A 322 32.65 -54.68 -13.16
CA ALA A 322 31.33 -54.40 -13.74
C ALA A 322 30.15 -54.77 -12.81
N LYS A 323 30.25 -55.92 -12.11
CA LYS A 323 29.26 -56.36 -11.12
C LYS A 323 28.99 -55.31 -10.04
N PHE A 324 30.03 -54.66 -9.50
CA PHE A 324 29.87 -53.62 -8.48
C PHE A 324 29.07 -52.43 -9.02
N LYS A 325 29.42 -51.95 -10.22
CA LYS A 325 28.72 -50.83 -10.88
C LYS A 325 27.25 -51.17 -11.15
N ASP A 326 26.98 -52.37 -11.67
CA ASP A 326 25.61 -52.84 -11.95
C ASP A 326 24.76 -53.03 -10.69
N GLU A 327 25.36 -53.46 -9.58
CA GLU A 327 24.60 -53.68 -8.34
C GLU A 327 24.26 -52.37 -7.62
N ILE A 328 25.15 -51.36 -7.69
CA ILE A 328 24.82 -49.98 -7.27
C ILE A 328 23.66 -49.41 -8.10
N VAL A 329 23.62 -49.67 -9.42
CA VAL A 329 22.51 -49.26 -10.30
C VAL A 329 21.19 -49.90 -9.85
N ASN A 330 21.20 -51.22 -9.63
CA ASN A 330 20.01 -51.99 -9.24
C ASN A 330 19.49 -51.62 -7.84
N LEU A 331 20.37 -51.44 -6.86
CA LEU A 331 20.01 -51.04 -5.50
C LEU A 331 19.36 -49.65 -5.46
N THR A 332 19.98 -48.69 -6.14
CA THR A 332 19.58 -47.28 -6.07
C THR A 332 18.43 -46.90 -6.99
N ARG A 333 18.17 -47.71 -8.02
CA ARG A 333 17.21 -47.44 -9.11
C ARG A 333 17.38 -46.06 -9.75
N GLY A 334 18.60 -45.51 -9.70
CA GLY A 334 18.93 -44.18 -10.22
C GLY A 334 18.55 -42.99 -9.34
N ASN A 335 18.14 -43.18 -8.08
CA ASN A 335 17.97 -42.07 -7.14
C ASN A 335 19.34 -41.45 -6.81
N SER A 336 19.66 -40.28 -7.39
CA SER A 336 21.00 -39.68 -7.29
C SER A 336 21.45 -39.36 -5.87
N LEU A 337 20.52 -38.96 -4.99
CA LEU A 337 20.84 -38.76 -3.58
C LEU A 337 21.21 -40.11 -2.94
N PHE A 338 20.44 -41.16 -3.23
CA PHE A 338 20.75 -42.50 -2.76
C PHE A 338 22.11 -42.99 -3.28
N VAL A 339 22.41 -42.82 -4.58
CA VAL A 339 23.73 -43.22 -5.13
C VAL A 339 24.87 -42.46 -4.44
N ARG A 340 24.74 -41.12 -4.29
CA ARG A 340 25.74 -40.28 -3.62
C ARG A 340 25.97 -40.72 -2.17
N GLU A 341 24.90 -40.79 -1.38
CA GLU A 341 25.00 -41.16 0.03
C GLU A 341 25.54 -42.58 0.18
N LEU A 342 25.14 -43.53 -0.66
CA LEU A 342 25.60 -44.91 -0.62
C LEU A 342 27.10 -45.01 -0.92
N LEU A 343 27.60 -44.30 -1.94
CA LEU A 343 29.02 -44.32 -2.28
C LEU A 343 29.88 -43.61 -1.21
N LEU A 344 29.41 -42.50 -0.64
CA LEU A 344 30.05 -41.87 0.53
C LEU A 344 30.08 -42.82 1.74
N ASN A 345 29.00 -43.54 2.00
CA ASN A 345 28.95 -44.55 3.07
C ASN A 345 29.96 -45.69 2.82
N LEU A 346 30.13 -46.15 1.57
CA LEU A 346 31.10 -47.19 1.20
C LEU A 346 32.56 -46.73 1.34
N GLU A 347 32.85 -45.48 1.01
CA GLU A 347 34.15 -44.83 1.24
C GLU A 347 34.43 -44.64 2.75
N GLU A 348 33.45 -44.18 3.52
CA GLU A 348 33.53 -44.10 5.00
C GLU A 348 33.77 -45.48 5.66
N ARG A 349 33.24 -46.56 5.07
CA ARG A 349 33.50 -47.96 5.49
C ARG A 349 34.89 -48.46 5.09
N LYS A 350 35.63 -47.73 4.24
CA LYS A 350 36.84 -48.20 3.53
C LYS A 350 36.60 -49.45 2.66
N ILE A 351 35.36 -49.66 2.21
CA ILE A 351 35.04 -50.68 1.20
C ILE A 351 35.50 -50.18 -0.16
N ILE A 352 35.24 -48.89 -0.43
CA ILE A 352 35.99 -48.15 -1.44
C ILE A 352 37.20 -47.55 -0.73
N TYR A 353 38.40 -47.78 -1.26
CA TYR A 353 39.63 -47.22 -0.72
C TYR A 353 40.61 -46.86 -1.83
N GLU A 354 41.39 -45.81 -1.60
CA GLU A 354 42.47 -45.37 -2.49
C GLU A 354 43.78 -46.05 -2.11
N LYS A 355 44.54 -46.49 -3.12
CA LYS A 355 45.91 -46.98 -2.97
C LYS A 355 46.73 -46.56 -4.19
N ASP A 356 47.86 -45.90 -3.96
CA ASP A 356 48.78 -45.44 -5.01
C ASP A 356 48.09 -44.59 -6.12
N GLY A 357 47.06 -43.81 -5.76
CA GLY A 357 46.27 -42.99 -6.68
C GLY A 357 45.18 -43.75 -7.47
N THR A 358 45.02 -45.05 -7.21
CA THR A 358 44.00 -45.92 -7.83
C THR A 358 42.96 -46.33 -6.79
N TYR A 359 41.67 -46.33 -7.15
CA TYR A 359 40.59 -46.73 -6.23
C TYR A 359 40.18 -48.19 -6.43
N PHE A 360 40.05 -48.91 -5.32
CA PHE A 360 39.64 -50.32 -5.30
C PHE A 360 38.37 -50.49 -4.47
N SER A 361 37.51 -51.42 -4.90
CA SER A 361 36.38 -51.93 -4.12
C SER A 361 36.76 -53.28 -3.53
N ASP A 362 36.51 -53.51 -2.25
CA ASP A 362 36.71 -54.82 -1.63
C ASP A 362 35.87 -55.90 -2.35
N GLU A 363 36.54 -56.82 -3.05
CA GLU A 363 35.90 -57.89 -3.83
C GLU A 363 35.15 -58.90 -2.94
N THR A 364 35.41 -58.93 -1.63
CA THR A 364 34.71 -59.79 -0.67
C THR A 364 33.34 -59.24 -0.23
N LEU A 365 32.97 -58.05 -0.71
CA LEU A 365 31.72 -57.38 -0.34
C LEU A 365 30.47 -58.13 -0.84
N ASP A 366 29.67 -58.65 0.10
CA ASP A 366 28.30 -59.04 -0.19
C ASP A 366 27.42 -57.79 -0.36
N LEU A 367 27.23 -57.39 -1.61
CA LEU A 367 26.41 -56.26 -2.06
C LEU A 367 24.93 -56.37 -1.61
N SER A 368 24.44 -57.57 -1.27
CA SER A 368 23.08 -57.76 -0.75
C SER A 368 22.89 -57.19 0.66
N THR A 369 23.98 -56.96 1.40
CA THR A 369 24.00 -56.39 2.76
C THR A 369 23.92 -54.86 2.80
N LEU A 370 23.97 -54.19 1.64
CA LEU A 370 23.92 -52.72 1.58
C LEU A 370 22.51 -52.16 1.85
N PRO A 371 22.40 -50.93 2.40
CA PRO A 371 21.11 -50.25 2.55
C PRO A 371 20.36 -50.15 1.22
N LYS A 372 19.05 -50.37 1.26
CA LYS A 372 18.15 -50.35 0.09
C LYS A 372 17.33 -49.06 -0.05
N THR A 373 17.56 -48.07 0.81
CA THR A 373 16.89 -46.75 0.80
C THR A 373 17.84 -45.64 1.26
N VAL A 374 17.56 -44.40 0.85
CA VAL A 374 18.27 -43.18 1.32
C VAL A 374 18.30 -43.14 2.85
N SER A 375 17.14 -43.31 3.50
CA SER A 375 17.02 -43.30 4.97
C SER A 375 17.85 -44.41 5.61
N GLY A 376 17.98 -45.57 4.99
CA GLY A 376 18.87 -46.64 5.46
C GLY A 376 20.35 -46.28 5.38
N VAL A 377 20.77 -45.48 4.40
CA VAL A 377 22.13 -44.97 4.34
C VAL A 377 22.38 -43.91 5.40
N ILE A 378 21.47 -42.93 5.55
CA ILE A 378 21.57 -41.90 6.59
C ILE A 378 21.59 -42.56 7.98
N LYS A 379 20.79 -43.63 8.19
CA LYS A 379 20.83 -44.47 9.40
C LYS A 379 22.23 -44.95 9.73
N GLU A 380 22.86 -45.66 8.79
CA GLU A 380 24.19 -46.22 9.00
C GLU A 380 25.25 -45.14 9.23
N ARG A 381 25.18 -44.01 8.50
CA ARG A 381 26.12 -42.90 8.67
C ARG A 381 25.97 -42.26 10.05
N PHE A 382 24.73 -42.00 10.49
CA PHE A 382 24.42 -41.49 11.82
C PHE A 382 24.89 -42.44 12.93
N GLN A 383 24.62 -43.75 12.80
CA GLN A 383 25.03 -44.77 13.78
C GLN A 383 26.55 -44.96 13.92
N ARG A 384 27.37 -44.48 12.97
CA ARG A 384 28.85 -44.50 13.06
C ARG A 384 29.43 -43.28 13.75
N LEU A 385 28.65 -42.22 13.93
CA LEU A 385 29.06 -41.08 14.74
C LEU A 385 29.23 -41.54 16.19
N SER A 386 30.20 -41.00 16.91
CA SER A 386 30.25 -41.16 18.37
C SER A 386 28.98 -40.57 18.99
N GLU A 387 28.52 -41.12 20.12
CA GLU A 387 27.33 -40.65 20.87
C GLU A 387 27.34 -39.11 21.03
N ASP A 388 28.48 -38.58 21.49
CA ASP A 388 28.84 -37.16 21.55
C ASP A 388 28.50 -36.28 20.32
N LEU A 389 28.41 -36.87 19.12
CA LEU A 389 28.12 -36.18 17.86
C LEU A 389 26.69 -36.46 17.36
N GLN A 390 26.14 -37.63 17.69
CA GLN A 390 24.73 -37.95 17.44
C GLN A 390 23.84 -36.98 18.22
N GLU A 391 24.14 -36.78 19.50
CA GLU A 391 23.45 -35.89 20.43
C GLU A 391 23.41 -34.43 19.94
N VAL A 392 24.55 -33.92 19.43
CA VAL A 392 24.63 -32.56 18.85
C VAL A 392 23.72 -32.42 17.63
N LEU A 393 23.65 -33.43 16.75
CA LEU A 393 22.78 -33.40 15.58
C LEU A 393 21.30 -33.55 15.95
N GLN A 394 20.98 -34.30 17.01
CA GLN A 394 19.63 -34.45 17.54
C GLN A 394 19.09 -33.10 18.03
N ILE A 395 19.85 -32.40 18.91
CA ILE A 395 19.49 -31.06 19.41
C ILE A 395 19.41 -30.04 18.28
N ALA A 396 20.34 -30.09 17.32
CA ALA A 396 20.28 -29.27 16.12
C ALA A 396 19.00 -29.51 15.31
N SER A 397 18.58 -30.77 15.17
CA SER A 397 17.44 -31.14 14.31
C SER A 397 16.10 -30.67 14.84
N ALA A 398 15.92 -30.53 16.16
CA ALA A 398 14.70 -30.00 16.77
C ALA A 398 14.57 -28.47 16.71
N GLN A 399 15.68 -27.74 16.51
CA GLN A 399 15.62 -26.29 16.26
C GLN A 399 15.12 -25.96 14.84
N GLY A 400 15.33 -26.87 13.89
CA GLY A 400 14.89 -26.76 12.51
C GLY A 400 16.04 -26.90 11.51
N SER A 401 15.86 -26.30 10.33
CA SER A 401 16.84 -26.33 9.23
C SER A 401 18.07 -25.45 9.50
N ASP A 402 17.87 -24.28 10.12
CA ASP A 402 18.88 -23.40 10.73
C ASP A 402 18.86 -23.64 12.26
N PHE A 403 20.02 -23.81 12.90
CA PHE A 403 20.13 -24.08 14.34
C PHE A 403 21.27 -23.30 15.01
N SER A 404 21.07 -22.90 16.27
CA SER A 404 22.03 -22.15 17.09
C SER A 404 22.93 -23.05 17.93
N LEU A 405 24.24 -22.83 17.80
CA LEU A 405 25.26 -23.45 18.63
C LEU A 405 25.22 -22.94 20.07
N GLU A 406 24.76 -21.70 20.32
CA GLU A 406 24.53 -21.19 21.67
C GLU A 406 23.41 -21.96 22.40
N LEU A 407 22.29 -22.25 21.73
CA LEU A 407 21.22 -23.08 22.32
C LEU A 407 21.70 -24.50 22.59
N ILE A 408 22.42 -25.13 21.65
CA ILE A 408 23.02 -26.47 21.86
C ILE A 408 24.04 -26.46 23.01
N ALA A 409 24.88 -25.42 23.12
CA ALA A 409 25.86 -25.30 24.20
C ALA A 409 25.20 -25.19 25.58
N SER A 410 24.04 -24.53 25.66
CA SER A 410 23.25 -24.41 26.88
C SER A 410 22.64 -25.77 27.27
N ILE A 411 21.94 -26.42 26.33
CA ILE A 411 21.26 -27.71 26.58
C ILE A 411 22.25 -28.83 26.95
N LEU A 412 23.44 -28.84 26.34
CA LEU A 412 24.49 -29.83 26.68
C LEU A 412 25.33 -29.46 27.90
N GLU A 413 25.16 -28.26 28.46
CA GLU A 413 26.09 -27.66 29.46
C GLU A 413 27.58 -27.65 29.01
N VAL A 414 27.83 -27.72 27.69
CA VAL A 414 29.18 -27.84 27.11
C VAL A 414 29.71 -26.49 26.68
N ASN A 415 30.92 -26.13 27.15
CA ASN A 415 31.64 -24.95 26.68
C ASN A 415 31.73 -24.93 25.14
N ASN A 416 31.25 -23.83 24.57
CA ASN A 416 31.32 -23.43 23.17
C ASN A 416 32.58 -23.90 22.38
N PHE A 417 33.78 -23.87 22.97
CA PHE A 417 35.01 -24.34 22.30
C PHE A 417 35.03 -25.86 22.03
N LYS A 418 34.57 -26.67 22.99
CA LYS A 418 34.44 -28.14 22.81
C LYS A 418 33.38 -28.45 21.75
N LEU A 419 32.24 -27.76 21.81
CA LEU A 419 31.17 -27.93 20.82
C LEU A 419 31.59 -27.48 19.41
N SER A 420 32.36 -26.41 19.27
CA SER A 420 32.96 -26.01 17.99
C SER A 420 33.86 -27.11 17.38
N LYS A 421 34.59 -27.90 18.19
CA LYS A 421 35.36 -29.06 17.68
C LYS A 421 34.46 -30.20 17.21
N LYS A 422 33.35 -30.46 17.91
CA LYS A 422 32.33 -31.45 17.51
C LYS A 422 31.72 -31.06 16.15
N ILE A 423 31.25 -29.81 16.02
CA ILE A 423 30.70 -29.27 14.78
C ILE A 423 31.72 -29.27 13.63
N ASN A 424 32.99 -28.89 13.88
CA ASN A 424 34.03 -28.97 12.85
C ASN A 424 34.27 -30.42 12.38
N THR A 425 34.14 -31.42 13.28
CA THR A 425 34.21 -32.83 12.90
C THR A 425 33.02 -33.25 12.02
N LEU A 426 31.81 -32.84 12.40
CA LEU A 426 30.58 -33.09 11.63
C LEU A 426 30.60 -32.43 10.24
N GLN A 427 31.24 -31.27 10.11
CA GLN A 427 31.44 -30.55 8.86
C GLN A 427 32.54 -31.19 7.99
N GLN A 428 33.76 -31.35 8.52
CA GLN A 428 34.94 -31.74 7.74
C GLN A 428 35.05 -33.25 7.49
N LYS A 429 34.72 -34.09 8.48
CA LYS A 429 34.89 -35.55 8.38
C LYS A 429 33.64 -36.23 7.81
N TYR A 430 32.45 -35.77 8.20
CA TYR A 430 31.19 -36.43 7.86
C TYR A 430 30.30 -35.62 6.90
N SER A 431 30.62 -34.35 6.62
CA SER A 431 29.85 -33.48 5.70
C SER A 431 28.33 -33.49 5.95
N LEU A 432 27.92 -33.41 7.22
CA LEU A 432 26.51 -33.42 7.64
C LEU A 432 25.95 -32.03 7.91
N VAL A 433 26.80 -31.07 8.28
CA VAL A 433 26.41 -29.68 8.62
C VAL A 433 27.33 -28.68 7.93
N LEU A 434 26.79 -27.49 7.67
CA LEU A 434 27.52 -26.32 7.17
C LEU A 434 27.28 -25.13 8.09
N LYS A 435 28.18 -24.15 8.02
CA LYS A 435 28.03 -22.90 8.76
C LYS A 435 27.01 -22.01 8.05
N SER A 436 25.97 -21.59 8.77
CA SER A 436 24.98 -20.67 8.23
C SER A 436 25.49 -19.24 8.35
N GLU A 437 25.09 -18.38 7.42
CA GLU A 437 25.39 -16.95 7.47
C GLU A 437 24.39 -16.17 8.35
N THR A 438 23.33 -16.83 8.84
CA THR A 438 22.33 -16.25 9.76
C THR A 438 22.98 -15.85 11.10
N VAL A 439 22.64 -14.67 11.63
CA VAL A 439 23.15 -14.17 12.91
C VAL A 439 22.00 -13.50 13.65
N TYR A 440 21.55 -14.09 14.76
CA TYR A 440 20.61 -13.41 15.66
C TYR A 440 21.34 -12.66 16.77
N ASP A 441 20.63 -11.67 17.29
CA ASP A 441 21.04 -10.71 18.31
C ASP A 441 21.84 -11.30 19.51
N LYS A 442 21.32 -12.39 20.09
CA LYS A 442 21.97 -13.16 21.19
C LYS A 442 22.46 -14.55 20.77
N LEU A 443 22.14 -15.00 19.54
CA LEU A 443 22.47 -16.34 19.02
C LEU A 443 23.31 -16.18 17.74
N LYS A 444 24.63 -16.04 17.91
CA LYS A 444 25.54 -15.60 16.84
C LYS A 444 26.07 -16.73 15.96
N LYS A 445 26.02 -17.98 16.41
CA LYS A 445 26.65 -19.13 15.74
C LYS A 445 25.60 -20.06 15.15
N ILE A 446 25.02 -19.67 14.01
CA ILE A 446 24.04 -20.48 13.32
C ILE A 446 24.72 -21.42 12.33
N TYR A 447 24.19 -22.64 12.24
CA TYR A 447 24.59 -23.70 11.31
C TYR A 447 23.34 -24.29 10.67
N ASN A 448 23.50 -24.95 9.52
CA ASN A 448 22.43 -25.65 8.84
C ASN A 448 22.86 -27.08 8.44
N PHE A 449 21.87 -27.93 8.17
CA PHE A 449 22.13 -29.28 7.67
C PHE A 449 22.48 -29.26 6.18
N THR A 450 23.40 -30.13 5.73
CA THR A 450 23.77 -30.23 4.30
C THR A 450 22.62 -30.65 3.39
N HIS A 451 21.57 -31.26 3.94
CA HIS A 451 20.35 -31.59 3.23
C HIS A 451 19.18 -31.69 4.21
N ASN A 452 18.02 -31.11 3.89
CA ASN A 452 16.83 -31.12 4.77
C ASN A 452 16.38 -32.55 5.15
N LEU A 453 16.53 -33.52 4.24
CA LEU A 453 16.25 -34.93 4.56
C LEU A 453 17.15 -35.54 5.65
N VAL A 454 18.36 -35.00 5.90
CA VAL A 454 19.21 -35.44 7.02
C VAL A 454 18.65 -34.90 8.34
N GLN A 455 18.25 -33.62 8.37
CA GLN A 455 17.55 -33.02 9.52
C GLN A 455 16.26 -33.80 9.83
N LYS A 456 15.37 -33.94 8.84
CA LYS A 456 14.10 -34.67 9.01
C LYS A 456 14.35 -36.12 9.41
N TYR A 457 15.30 -36.82 8.79
CA TYR A 457 15.62 -38.19 9.20
C TYR A 457 16.05 -38.26 10.68
N ILE A 458 17.03 -37.47 11.10
CA ILE A 458 17.53 -37.49 12.48
C ILE A 458 16.41 -37.14 13.47
N TYR A 459 15.61 -36.12 13.16
CA TYR A 459 14.45 -35.72 13.97
C TYR A 459 13.43 -36.86 14.10
N TYR A 460 12.98 -37.45 13.00
CA TYR A 460 12.01 -38.56 12.97
C TYR A 460 12.59 -39.94 13.36
N GLN A 461 13.87 -40.05 13.74
CA GLN A 461 14.40 -41.26 14.40
C GLN A 461 14.46 -41.14 15.92
N MET A 462 14.34 -39.93 16.47
CA MET A 462 14.17 -39.78 17.91
C MET A 462 12.81 -40.34 18.33
N THR A 463 12.73 -40.88 19.55
CA THR A 463 11.43 -41.21 20.15
C THR A 463 10.62 -39.93 20.33
N GLU A 464 9.29 -40.06 20.40
CA GLU A 464 8.40 -38.93 20.65
C GLU A 464 8.75 -38.25 21.97
N ASP A 465 8.88 -39.01 23.06
CA ASP A 465 9.30 -38.54 24.38
C ASP A 465 10.58 -37.69 24.31
N PHE A 466 11.63 -38.17 23.63
CA PHE A 466 12.90 -37.45 23.53
C PHE A 466 12.78 -36.15 22.72
N ARG A 467 11.85 -36.07 21.75
CA ARG A 467 11.55 -34.81 21.05
C ARG A 467 10.83 -33.82 21.95
N LEU A 468 9.88 -34.29 22.77
CA LEU A 468 9.14 -33.46 23.73
C LEU A 468 10.08 -32.89 24.81
N ASP A 469 10.95 -33.73 25.39
CA ASP A 469 11.99 -33.31 26.34
C ASP A 469 12.93 -32.26 25.71
N LEU A 470 13.34 -32.49 24.46
CA LEU A 470 14.24 -31.60 23.73
C LEU A 470 13.59 -30.25 23.38
N HIS A 471 12.32 -30.24 23.00
CA HIS A 471 11.57 -28.99 22.82
C HIS A 471 11.33 -28.26 24.15
N SER A 472 11.16 -28.99 25.26
CA SER A 472 11.08 -28.40 26.60
C SER A 472 12.40 -27.71 26.98
N ALA A 473 13.53 -28.39 26.79
CA ALA A 473 14.86 -27.81 27.02
C ALA A 473 15.15 -26.57 26.13
N LEU A 474 14.64 -26.56 24.89
CA LEU A 474 14.70 -25.39 24.01
C LEU A 474 13.87 -24.21 24.53
N VAL A 475 12.68 -24.46 25.09
CA VAL A 475 11.83 -23.44 25.72
C VAL A 475 12.53 -22.84 26.94
N GLU A 476 13.01 -23.66 27.87
CA GLU A 476 13.72 -23.21 29.07
C GLU A 476 14.97 -22.39 28.71
N THR A 477 15.72 -22.84 27.70
CA THR A 477 16.89 -22.10 27.20
C THR A 477 16.47 -20.75 26.60
N LEU A 478 15.36 -20.68 25.86
CA LEU A 478 14.86 -19.41 25.32
C LEU A 478 14.40 -18.45 26.42
N GLU A 479 13.75 -18.93 27.49
CA GLU A 479 13.40 -18.09 28.65
C GLU A 479 14.66 -17.56 29.35
N SER A 480 15.71 -18.40 29.51
CA SER A 480 16.99 -17.97 30.09
C SER A 480 17.73 -16.91 29.25
N PHE A 481 17.61 -16.95 27.92
CA PHE A 481 18.25 -15.97 27.05
C PHE A 481 17.44 -14.67 26.87
N PHE A 482 16.13 -14.64 27.15
CA PHE A 482 15.25 -13.51 26.85
C PHE A 482 14.23 -13.24 27.97
N GLU A 483 14.50 -12.24 28.82
CA GLU A 483 13.65 -11.89 29.96
C GLU A 483 12.64 -10.77 29.64
N GLY A 484 11.49 -10.79 30.34
CA GLY A 484 10.50 -9.71 30.34
C GLY A 484 9.98 -9.34 28.94
N ASP A 485 9.97 -8.04 28.62
CA ASP A 485 9.52 -7.51 27.33
C ASP A 485 10.38 -7.99 26.13
N GLU A 486 11.50 -8.67 26.34
CA GLU A 486 12.26 -9.27 25.23
C GLU A 486 11.57 -10.49 24.64
N ILE A 487 10.69 -11.18 25.40
CA ILE A 487 9.91 -12.32 24.92
C ILE A 487 9.01 -11.92 23.73
N TYR A 488 8.51 -10.68 23.66
CA TYR A 488 7.76 -10.15 22.51
C TYR A 488 8.53 -10.21 21.16
N LYS A 489 9.87 -10.24 21.22
CA LYS A 489 10.75 -10.37 20.06
C LYS A 489 10.83 -11.82 19.56
N ILE A 490 10.83 -12.79 20.48
CA ILE A 490 10.95 -14.23 20.20
C ILE A 490 9.62 -15.01 20.30
N ALA A 491 8.49 -14.34 20.51
CA ALA A 491 7.18 -14.96 20.75
C ALA A 491 6.77 -16.00 19.69
N GLU A 492 7.28 -15.89 18.47
CA GLU A 492 7.01 -16.81 17.36
C GLU A 492 7.78 -18.14 17.48
N PRO A 493 9.14 -18.19 17.47
CA PRO A 493 9.89 -19.43 17.72
C PRO A 493 9.65 -20.00 19.13
N TYR A 494 9.45 -19.14 20.13
CA TYR A 494 9.07 -19.57 21.47
C TYR A 494 7.73 -20.33 21.46
N SER A 495 6.68 -19.75 20.85
CA SER A 495 5.37 -20.38 20.83
C SER A 495 5.39 -21.69 20.04
N TYR A 496 6.16 -21.78 18.96
CA TYR A 496 6.36 -23.03 18.22
C TYR A 496 6.93 -24.15 19.10
N HIS A 497 8.10 -23.95 19.71
CA HIS A 497 8.70 -24.99 20.57
C HIS A 497 7.86 -25.28 21.81
N PHE A 498 7.23 -24.26 22.43
CA PHE A 498 6.32 -24.45 23.56
C PHE A 498 5.11 -25.32 23.19
N GLY A 499 4.55 -25.10 21.99
CA GLY A 499 3.42 -25.89 21.50
C GLY A 499 3.79 -27.36 21.32
N ILE A 500 4.96 -27.66 20.75
CA ILE A 500 5.41 -29.05 20.53
C ILE A 500 5.79 -29.70 21.87
N ALA A 501 6.56 -29.02 22.72
CA ALA A 501 6.96 -29.52 24.04
C ALA A 501 5.78 -30.03 24.89
N ASN A 502 4.64 -29.36 24.79
CA ASN A 502 3.42 -29.69 25.52
C ASN A 502 2.40 -30.52 24.68
N GLY A 503 2.82 -31.02 23.51
CA GLY A 503 2.00 -31.83 22.60
C GLY A 503 0.79 -31.11 21.99
N ILE A 504 0.68 -29.79 22.14
CA ILE A 504 -0.45 -28.95 21.69
C ILE A 504 -0.47 -28.86 20.16
N ILE A 505 0.71 -28.79 19.54
CA ILE A 505 0.85 -28.77 18.08
C ILE A 505 1.84 -29.84 17.62
N ASP A 506 1.65 -30.34 16.40
CA ASP A 506 2.62 -31.20 15.71
C ASP A 506 3.84 -30.40 15.24
N GLU A 507 4.85 -31.11 14.75
CA GLU A 507 6.05 -30.48 14.17
C GLU A 507 5.81 -29.68 12.87
N ASN A 508 4.58 -29.60 12.36
CA ASN A 508 4.19 -28.73 11.25
C ASN A 508 3.41 -27.49 11.75
N GLY A 509 3.32 -27.30 13.06
CA GLY A 509 2.61 -26.22 13.73
C GLY A 509 1.09 -26.38 13.81
N LYS A 510 0.53 -27.51 13.39
CA LYS A 510 -0.91 -27.79 13.36
C LYS A 510 -1.38 -28.25 14.74
N LEU A 511 -2.57 -27.79 15.17
CA LEU A 511 -3.19 -28.25 16.42
C LEU A 511 -3.44 -29.77 16.40
N ILE A 512 -2.94 -30.44 17.43
CA ILE A 512 -3.34 -31.80 17.78
C ILE A 512 -4.67 -31.67 18.55
N ILE A 513 -5.67 -32.50 18.24
CA ILE A 513 -7.04 -32.37 18.77
C ILE A 513 -7.46 -33.60 19.59
N GLU A 514 -6.74 -34.72 19.45
CA GLU A 514 -7.09 -36.01 20.04
C GLU A 514 -6.43 -36.28 21.42
N ASN A 515 -5.50 -35.41 21.84
CA ASN A 515 -4.76 -35.54 23.09
C ASN A 515 -5.45 -34.88 24.28
N ASN A 516 -5.18 -35.41 25.48
CA ASN A 516 -5.70 -34.90 26.74
C ASN A 516 -4.69 -33.89 27.32
N PHE A 517 -4.86 -32.61 27.00
CA PHE A 517 -3.90 -31.54 27.33
C PHE A 517 -3.86 -31.18 28.80
N ASP A 518 -2.69 -30.73 29.25
CA ASP A 518 -2.59 -29.92 30.46
C ASP A 518 -3.25 -28.53 30.22
N GLU A 519 -4.18 -28.15 31.09
CA GLU A 519 -4.94 -26.90 30.94
C GLU A 519 -4.06 -25.65 31.12
N GLU A 520 -3.03 -25.70 31.99
CA GLU A 520 -2.13 -24.57 32.24
C GLU A 520 -1.25 -24.28 31.02
N SER A 521 -0.64 -25.32 30.45
CA SER A 521 0.13 -25.20 29.20
C SER A 521 -0.74 -24.76 28.02
N LEU A 522 -1.95 -25.29 27.89
CA LEU A 522 -2.87 -24.90 26.82
C LEU A 522 -3.32 -23.43 26.97
N GLN A 523 -3.51 -22.95 28.20
CA GLN A 523 -3.78 -21.55 28.53
C GLN A 523 -2.57 -20.65 28.24
N LYS A 524 -1.35 -21.02 28.66
CA LYS A 524 -0.10 -20.28 28.36
C LYS A 524 0.10 -20.16 26.84
N TYR A 525 -0.13 -21.23 26.07
CA TYR A 525 -0.08 -21.19 24.60
C TYR A 525 -1.11 -20.25 23.99
N LEU A 526 -2.36 -20.25 24.49
CA LEU A 526 -3.42 -19.33 24.06
C LEU A 526 -3.04 -17.85 24.31
N GLU A 527 -2.35 -17.54 25.39
CA GLU A 527 -1.88 -16.18 25.68
C GLU A 527 -0.83 -15.71 24.66
N PHE A 528 0.14 -16.56 24.30
CA PHE A 528 1.09 -16.25 23.22
C PHE A 528 0.41 -16.07 21.86
N GLN A 529 -0.62 -16.86 21.54
CA GLN A 529 -1.37 -16.69 20.30
C GLN A 529 -2.16 -15.37 20.28
N ASN A 530 -2.81 -14.97 21.39
CA ASN A 530 -3.46 -13.67 21.51
C ASN A 530 -2.47 -12.52 21.28
N LEU A 531 -1.29 -12.62 21.87
CA LEU A 531 -0.24 -11.64 21.72
C LEU A 531 0.25 -11.52 20.27
N LEU A 532 0.50 -12.65 19.59
CA LEU A 532 0.85 -12.65 18.18
C LEU A 532 -0.27 -12.03 17.32
N ALA A 533 -1.53 -12.39 17.59
CA ALA A 533 -2.69 -11.81 16.91
C ALA A 533 -2.78 -10.28 17.08
N GLU A 534 -2.56 -9.76 18.30
CA GLU A 534 -2.52 -8.31 18.54
C GLU A 534 -1.33 -7.63 17.87
N LYS A 535 -0.14 -8.22 17.91
CA LYS A 535 1.06 -7.73 17.22
C LYS A 535 0.80 -7.61 15.71
N PHE A 536 0.26 -8.65 15.09
CA PHE A 536 -0.10 -8.65 13.68
C PHE A 536 -1.20 -7.63 13.36
N LYS A 537 -2.29 -7.58 14.15
CA LYS A 537 -3.39 -6.61 13.99
C LYS A 537 -2.91 -5.16 14.07
N ASN A 538 -2.06 -4.85 15.05
CA ASN A 538 -1.51 -3.51 15.26
C ASN A 538 -0.50 -3.11 14.15
N ASN A 539 0.18 -4.10 13.55
CA ASN A 539 1.02 -3.92 12.37
C ASN A 539 0.23 -3.90 11.04
N TYR A 540 -1.10 -4.05 11.07
CA TYR A 540 -1.98 -4.24 9.90
C TYR A 540 -1.63 -5.46 9.04
N GLN A 541 -0.95 -6.44 9.63
CA GLN A 541 -0.71 -7.79 9.11
C GLN A 541 -1.98 -8.63 9.34
N ASN A 542 -3.04 -8.26 8.63
CA ASN A 542 -4.38 -8.69 9.02
C ASN A 542 -4.69 -10.14 8.66
N GLU A 543 -4.04 -10.72 7.65
CA GLU A 543 -4.21 -12.14 7.30
C GLU A 543 -3.56 -13.03 8.37
N GLU A 544 -2.34 -12.68 8.79
CA GLU A 544 -1.63 -13.32 9.89
C GLU A 544 -2.39 -13.14 11.22
N ALA A 545 -2.99 -11.97 11.46
CA ALA A 545 -3.85 -11.74 12.62
C ALA A 545 -5.10 -12.64 12.60
N LEU A 546 -5.77 -12.78 11.44
CA LEU A 546 -6.92 -13.67 11.29
C LEU A 546 -6.55 -15.13 11.55
N GLU A 547 -5.44 -15.62 11.00
CA GLU A 547 -4.92 -16.97 11.24
C GLU A 547 -4.74 -17.23 12.75
N LYS A 548 -4.09 -16.31 13.48
CA LYS A 548 -3.90 -16.46 14.93
C LYS A 548 -5.24 -16.38 15.69
N PHE A 549 -6.18 -15.51 15.29
CA PHE A 549 -7.53 -15.48 15.88
C PHE A 549 -8.34 -16.76 15.63
N PHE A 550 -8.21 -17.42 14.47
CA PHE A 550 -8.81 -18.73 14.25
C PHE A 550 -8.18 -19.80 15.16
N LYS A 551 -6.86 -19.80 15.31
CA LYS A 551 -6.16 -20.71 16.26
C LYS A 551 -6.63 -20.50 17.71
N ILE A 552 -6.79 -19.25 18.15
CA ILE A 552 -7.33 -18.91 19.48
C ILE A 552 -8.77 -19.44 19.66
N ILE A 553 -9.61 -19.41 18.62
CA ILE A 553 -10.97 -19.98 18.68
C ILE A 553 -10.94 -21.49 18.90
N GLU A 554 -9.96 -22.21 18.36
CA GLU A 554 -9.83 -23.65 18.56
C GLU A 554 -9.30 -23.99 19.94
N LEU A 555 -8.23 -23.33 20.38
CA LEU A 555 -7.71 -23.43 21.75
C LEU A 555 -8.79 -23.13 22.81
N ALA A 556 -9.57 -22.07 22.63
CA ALA A 556 -10.66 -21.71 23.53
C ALA A 556 -11.87 -22.67 23.47
N LYS A 557 -12.03 -23.48 22.40
CA LYS A 557 -13.00 -24.58 22.42
C LYS A 557 -12.49 -25.73 23.29
N LEU A 558 -11.22 -26.10 23.17
CA LEU A 558 -10.57 -27.18 23.93
C LEU A 558 -10.60 -26.89 25.43
N LEU A 559 -10.14 -25.70 25.84
CA LEU A 559 -10.23 -25.18 27.22
C LEU A 559 -11.67 -24.94 27.72
N SER A 560 -12.68 -25.17 26.88
CA SER A 560 -14.07 -24.78 27.11
C SER A 560 -14.31 -23.29 27.42
N ASP A 561 -13.31 -22.43 27.31
CA ASP A 561 -13.37 -20.98 27.53
C ASP A 561 -14.24 -20.26 26.47
N LYS A 562 -15.54 -20.16 26.79
CA LYS A 562 -16.50 -19.44 25.94
C LYS A 562 -16.30 -17.93 25.95
N LYS A 563 -15.48 -17.36 26.85
CA LYS A 563 -15.17 -15.92 26.85
C LYS A 563 -14.14 -15.61 25.77
N ASN A 564 -13.00 -16.32 25.75
CA ASN A 564 -11.99 -16.13 24.70
C ASN A 564 -12.47 -16.59 23.31
N GLU A 565 -13.28 -17.66 23.22
CA GLU A 565 -13.91 -18.08 21.95
C GLU A 565 -14.76 -16.95 21.31
N LEU A 566 -15.43 -16.14 22.14
CA LEU A 566 -16.27 -15.04 21.68
C LEU A 566 -15.47 -13.76 21.44
N ASN A 567 -14.45 -13.47 22.25
CA ASN A 567 -13.55 -12.33 22.05
C ASN A 567 -12.79 -12.44 20.72
N ALA A 568 -12.20 -13.60 20.42
CA ALA A 568 -11.48 -13.80 19.14
C ALA A 568 -12.41 -13.64 17.93
N LYS A 569 -13.67 -14.12 18.02
CA LYS A 569 -14.70 -13.88 16.99
C LYS A 569 -15.07 -12.40 16.83
N LEU A 570 -15.07 -11.65 17.93
CA LEU A 570 -15.33 -10.21 17.91
C LEU A 570 -14.17 -9.43 17.27
N GLU A 571 -12.92 -9.84 17.52
CA GLU A 571 -11.74 -9.28 16.85
C GLU A 571 -11.72 -9.60 15.35
N ILE A 572 -12.02 -10.84 14.94
CA ILE A 572 -12.22 -11.21 13.52
C ILE A 572 -13.30 -10.31 12.86
N SER A 573 -14.40 -10.04 13.57
CA SER A 573 -15.47 -9.15 13.07
C SER A 573 -14.95 -7.72 12.83
N GLN A 574 -14.08 -7.21 13.70
CA GLN A 574 -13.46 -5.89 13.53
C GLN A 574 -12.50 -5.87 12.33
N VAL A 575 -11.69 -6.92 12.16
CA VAL A 575 -10.76 -7.06 11.02
C VAL A 575 -11.54 -7.14 9.69
N PHE A 576 -12.55 -8.01 9.57
CA PHE A 576 -13.42 -8.06 8.39
C PHE A 576 -14.13 -6.73 8.10
N GLY A 577 -14.53 -6.00 9.14
CA GLY A 577 -15.09 -4.65 9.02
C GLY A 577 -14.12 -3.64 8.38
N ILE A 578 -12.80 -3.82 8.53
CA ILE A 578 -11.76 -2.98 7.91
C ILE A 578 -11.55 -3.33 6.43
N PHE A 579 -11.55 -4.62 6.07
CA PHE A 579 -11.47 -5.08 4.67
C PHE A 579 -12.69 -4.74 3.80
N GLY A 580 -13.79 -4.29 4.40
CA GLY A 580 -15.05 -4.12 3.70
C GLY A 580 -15.79 -5.44 3.46
N ASN A 581 -15.44 -6.52 4.19
CA ASN A 581 -16.26 -7.74 4.26
C ASN A 581 -17.33 -7.57 5.35
N LEU A 582 -18.22 -6.60 5.12
CA LEU A 582 -19.13 -6.07 6.15
C LEU A 582 -20.20 -7.10 6.54
N ASP A 583 -20.66 -7.93 5.60
CA ASP A 583 -21.68 -8.95 5.84
C ASP A 583 -21.16 -10.10 6.72
N ASN A 584 -19.94 -10.59 6.48
CA ASN A 584 -19.31 -11.56 7.38
C ASN A 584 -19.06 -10.94 8.76
N ALA A 585 -18.60 -9.69 8.83
CA ALA A 585 -18.41 -8.99 10.09
C ALA A 585 -19.71 -8.90 10.92
N ILE A 586 -20.84 -8.54 10.29
CA ILE A 586 -22.15 -8.53 10.94
C ILE A 586 -22.59 -9.95 11.34
N SER A 587 -22.45 -10.94 10.46
CA SER A 587 -22.81 -12.34 10.74
C SER A 587 -22.08 -12.90 11.96
N PHE A 588 -20.78 -12.59 12.11
CA PHE A 588 -20.02 -12.96 13.30
C PHE A 588 -20.49 -12.19 14.53
N CYS A 589 -20.69 -10.87 14.46
CA CYS A 589 -21.24 -10.08 15.58
C CYS A 589 -22.60 -10.62 16.06
N GLU A 590 -23.52 -10.98 15.16
CA GLU A 590 -24.82 -11.54 15.53
C GLU A 590 -24.72 -12.90 16.23
N LYS A 591 -23.84 -13.79 15.72
CA LYS A 591 -23.53 -15.08 16.38
C LYS A 591 -22.95 -14.85 17.78
N VAL A 592 -22.05 -13.88 17.94
CA VAL A 592 -21.46 -13.53 19.23
C VAL A 592 -22.51 -12.95 20.18
N ILE A 593 -23.31 -11.96 19.78
CA ILE A 593 -24.41 -11.36 20.58
C ILE A 593 -25.42 -12.42 21.03
N LYS A 594 -25.84 -13.32 20.12
CA LYS A 594 -26.80 -14.39 20.43
C LYS A 594 -26.23 -15.39 21.45
N LYS A 595 -24.94 -15.70 21.39
CA LYS A 595 -24.28 -16.63 22.32
C LYS A 595 -23.92 -15.97 23.66
N SER A 596 -23.44 -14.72 23.67
CA SER A 596 -23.17 -13.98 24.91
C SER A 596 -24.44 -13.71 25.71
N ARG A 597 -25.57 -13.37 25.05
CA ARG A 597 -26.91 -13.29 25.68
C ARG A 597 -27.30 -14.57 26.42
N LYS A 598 -27.15 -15.73 25.77
CA LYS A 598 -27.46 -17.04 26.38
C LYS A 598 -26.55 -17.39 27.56
N LEU A 599 -25.31 -16.92 27.55
CA LEU A 599 -24.30 -17.16 28.60
C LEU A 599 -24.26 -16.07 29.68
N GLY A 600 -25.10 -15.04 29.61
CA GLY A 600 -25.07 -13.90 30.55
C GLY A 600 -23.84 -12.99 30.43
N LEU A 601 -23.03 -13.12 29.37
CA LEU A 601 -21.76 -12.41 29.18
C LEU A 601 -21.97 -10.96 28.72
N LYS A 602 -22.51 -10.11 29.61
CA LYS A 602 -22.99 -8.75 29.32
C LYS A 602 -21.94 -7.79 28.74
N ILE A 603 -20.68 -7.91 29.15
CA ILE A 603 -19.57 -7.11 28.59
C ILE A 603 -19.40 -7.42 27.10
N ILE A 604 -19.26 -8.70 26.75
CA ILE A 604 -19.12 -9.16 25.35
C ILE A 604 -20.36 -8.85 24.52
N GLU A 605 -21.57 -9.00 25.08
CA GLU A 605 -22.81 -8.58 24.44
C GLU A 605 -22.76 -7.10 24.02
N SER A 606 -22.39 -6.22 24.96
CA SER A 606 -22.31 -4.78 24.72
C SER A 606 -21.18 -4.38 23.76
N ASP A 607 -19.98 -4.94 23.91
CA ASP A 607 -18.85 -4.63 23.04
C ASP A 607 -19.10 -5.13 21.59
N SER A 608 -19.84 -6.24 21.44
CA SER A 608 -20.31 -6.72 20.13
C SER A 608 -21.37 -5.84 19.49
N LEU A 609 -22.28 -5.27 20.28
CA LEU A 609 -23.22 -4.26 19.81
C LEU A 609 -22.48 -2.98 19.35
N ILE A 610 -21.42 -2.57 20.05
CA ILE A 610 -20.57 -1.43 19.63
C ILE A 610 -19.86 -1.73 18.30
N VAL A 611 -19.27 -2.91 18.12
CA VAL A 611 -18.64 -3.30 16.84
C VAL A 611 -19.67 -3.31 15.71
N ARG A 612 -20.83 -3.92 15.93
CA ARG A 612 -21.92 -3.98 14.94
C ARG A 612 -22.43 -2.57 14.57
N GLY A 613 -22.64 -1.68 15.54
CA GLY A 613 -23.00 -0.28 15.28
C GLY A 613 -21.94 0.45 14.45
N ARG A 614 -20.66 0.26 14.74
CA ARG A 614 -19.56 0.84 13.94
C ARG A 614 -19.57 0.34 12.48
N ILE A 615 -19.96 -0.92 12.23
CA ILE A 615 -20.11 -1.47 10.89
C ILE A 615 -21.36 -0.91 10.20
N TYR A 616 -22.48 -0.79 10.91
CA TYR A 616 -23.70 -0.19 10.36
C TYR A 616 -23.54 1.28 9.98
N ILE A 617 -22.80 2.09 10.75
CA ILE A 617 -22.37 3.44 10.31
C ILE A 617 -21.62 3.36 8.97
N ARG A 618 -20.70 2.40 8.80
CA ARG A 618 -19.94 2.23 7.53
C ARG A 618 -20.82 1.79 6.36
N GLN A 619 -21.99 1.20 6.59
CA GLN A 619 -22.96 0.88 5.53
C GLN A 619 -24.00 2.00 5.31
N GLY A 620 -24.14 2.95 6.24
CA GLY A 620 -25.20 3.97 6.24
C GLY A 620 -26.52 3.51 6.90
N PHE A 621 -26.49 2.42 7.67
CA PHE A 621 -27.61 1.90 8.46
C PHE A 621 -27.65 2.59 9.83
N TYR A 622 -27.97 3.89 9.84
CA TYR A 622 -27.83 4.71 11.05
C TYR A 622 -28.85 4.36 12.14
N ASP A 623 -30.05 3.92 11.78
CA ASP A 623 -31.10 3.61 12.76
C ASP A 623 -30.80 2.25 13.42
N GLU A 624 -30.38 1.25 12.65
CA GLU A 624 -29.88 -0.03 13.16
C GLU A 624 -28.59 0.14 14.00
N SER A 625 -27.74 1.11 13.65
CA SER A 625 -26.61 1.50 14.51
C SER A 625 -27.04 2.17 15.80
N MET A 626 -28.09 2.99 15.76
CA MET A 626 -28.63 3.66 16.94
C MET A 626 -29.19 2.63 17.93
N ASP A 627 -29.99 1.68 17.44
CA ASP A 627 -30.51 0.56 18.24
C ASP A 627 -29.38 -0.25 18.91
N CYS A 628 -28.29 -0.51 18.18
CA CYS A 628 -27.13 -1.21 18.74
C CYS A 628 -26.46 -0.41 19.88
N TYR A 629 -26.27 0.90 19.68
CA TYR A 629 -25.66 1.75 20.71
C TYR A 629 -26.60 1.99 21.90
N GLN A 630 -27.91 2.11 21.71
CA GLN A 630 -28.86 2.25 22.82
C GLN A 630 -28.89 1.00 23.71
N GLN A 631 -28.96 -0.20 23.11
CA GLN A 631 -28.85 -1.46 23.85
C GLN A 631 -27.50 -1.58 24.59
N SER A 632 -26.40 -1.21 23.93
CA SER A 632 -25.07 -1.21 24.55
C SER A 632 -24.96 -0.20 25.71
N LEU A 633 -25.55 0.99 25.55
CA LEU A 633 -25.56 2.07 26.55
C LEU A 633 -26.31 1.65 27.82
N GLU A 634 -27.47 1.02 27.68
CA GLU A 634 -28.23 0.46 28.80
C GLU A 634 -27.42 -0.59 29.56
N ILE A 635 -26.81 -1.55 28.84
CA ILE A 635 -25.97 -2.58 29.46
C ILE A 635 -24.78 -1.96 30.21
N LYS A 636 -24.05 -1.00 29.61
CA LYS A 636 -22.88 -0.38 30.26
C LYS A 636 -23.27 0.51 31.44
N LYS A 637 -24.41 1.21 31.38
CA LYS A 637 -24.98 1.94 32.53
C LYS A 637 -25.28 0.99 33.69
N ASN A 638 -25.96 -0.13 33.42
CA ASN A 638 -26.31 -1.13 34.44
C ASN A 638 -25.07 -1.84 35.03
N LEU A 639 -23.97 -1.91 34.28
CA LEU A 639 -22.67 -2.41 34.75
C LEU A 639 -21.80 -1.35 35.46
N GLY A 640 -22.22 -0.08 35.51
CA GLY A 640 -21.42 1.02 36.06
C GLY A 640 -20.19 1.42 35.23
N ASP A 641 -20.07 0.97 33.98
CA ASP A 641 -18.95 1.28 33.09
C ASP A 641 -19.11 2.68 32.47
N LEU A 642 -18.92 3.70 33.31
CA LEU A 642 -19.02 5.11 32.93
C LEU A 642 -18.07 5.49 31.77
N LYS A 643 -16.93 4.80 31.65
CA LYS A 643 -15.99 4.99 30.54
C LYS A 643 -16.61 4.56 29.20
N ALA A 644 -17.24 3.38 29.15
CA ALA A 644 -17.93 2.93 27.95
C ALA A 644 -19.18 3.77 27.66
N VAL A 645 -19.93 4.17 28.70
CA VAL A 645 -21.07 5.10 28.57
C VAL A 645 -20.65 6.37 27.82
N ALA A 646 -19.56 7.03 28.25
CA ALA A 646 -19.02 8.21 27.56
C ALA A 646 -18.66 7.93 26.09
N LYS A 647 -17.98 6.80 25.80
CA LYS A 647 -17.66 6.40 24.41
C LYS A 647 -18.90 6.20 23.55
N ILE A 648 -19.97 5.61 24.10
CA ILE A 648 -21.21 5.37 23.36
C ILE A 648 -21.96 6.69 23.10
N LEU A 649 -21.99 7.63 24.06
CA LEU A 649 -22.53 8.98 23.82
C LEU A 649 -21.80 9.67 22.67
N SER A 650 -20.47 9.57 22.61
CA SER A 650 -19.66 10.02 21.47
C SER A 650 -20.08 9.37 20.14
N TYR A 651 -20.34 8.06 20.09
CA TYR A 651 -20.80 7.40 18.86
C TYR A 651 -22.21 7.80 18.44
N ILE A 652 -23.12 8.02 19.40
CA ILE A 652 -24.47 8.54 19.16
C ILE A 652 -24.40 9.97 18.60
N GLY A 653 -23.58 10.84 19.20
CA GLY A 653 -23.33 12.19 18.69
C GLY A 653 -22.82 12.20 17.25
N ARG A 654 -21.95 11.24 16.88
CA ARG A 654 -21.54 11.05 15.48
C ARG A 654 -22.70 10.70 14.56
N ILE A 655 -23.63 9.81 14.94
CA ILE A 655 -24.79 9.49 14.08
C ILE A 655 -25.63 10.74 13.83
N TYR A 656 -25.93 11.53 14.87
CA TYR A 656 -26.68 12.77 14.72
C TYR A 656 -25.93 13.76 13.81
N ALA A 657 -24.60 13.87 13.92
CA ALA A 657 -23.80 14.71 13.02
C ALA A 657 -23.89 14.26 11.56
N GLU A 658 -23.76 12.96 11.27
CA GLU A 658 -23.81 12.42 9.90
C GLU A 658 -25.22 12.48 9.29
N LYS A 659 -26.28 12.53 10.12
CA LYS A 659 -27.67 12.83 9.69
C LYS A 659 -27.99 14.34 9.62
N GLY A 660 -27.06 15.22 10.01
CA GLY A 660 -27.23 16.68 9.99
C GLY A 660 -27.99 17.30 11.19
N TYR A 661 -28.22 16.54 12.26
CA TYR A 661 -28.83 17.02 13.50
C TYR A 661 -27.74 17.58 14.43
N TYR A 662 -27.19 18.73 14.05
CA TYR A 662 -25.97 19.26 14.67
C TYR A 662 -26.15 19.69 16.14
N ASN A 663 -27.31 20.19 16.55
CA ASN A 663 -27.53 20.64 17.92
C ASN A 663 -27.55 19.45 18.90
N GLU A 664 -28.28 18.41 18.53
CA GLU A 664 -28.35 17.13 19.23
C GLU A 664 -26.96 16.46 19.28
N ALA A 665 -26.23 16.47 18.16
CA ALA A 665 -24.87 15.96 18.10
C ALA A 665 -23.90 16.69 19.06
N LEU A 666 -23.95 18.02 19.09
CA LEU A 666 -23.16 18.84 20.03
C LEU A 666 -23.53 18.57 21.49
N GLU A 667 -24.82 18.31 21.79
CA GLU A 667 -25.26 17.91 23.13
C GLU A 667 -24.65 16.55 23.54
N PHE A 668 -24.75 15.53 22.67
CA PHE A 668 -24.17 14.21 22.92
C PHE A 668 -22.65 14.25 23.09
N PHE A 669 -21.93 15.04 22.29
CA PHE A 669 -20.50 15.26 22.46
C PHE A 669 -20.18 15.99 23.77
N SER A 670 -20.93 17.03 24.13
CA SER A 670 -20.76 17.75 25.40
C SER A 670 -20.99 16.85 26.62
N ASN A 671 -22.02 16.00 26.58
CA ASN A 671 -22.31 15.03 27.63
C ASN A 671 -21.24 13.92 27.69
N SER A 672 -20.70 13.51 26.55
CA SER A 672 -19.53 12.61 26.50
C SER A 672 -18.28 13.24 27.13
N ILE A 673 -18.04 14.53 26.94
CA ILE A 673 -16.87 15.24 27.51
C ILE A 673 -17.00 15.32 29.03
N LYS A 674 -18.13 15.81 29.54
CA LYS A 674 -18.41 15.88 30.99
C LYS A 674 -18.22 14.53 31.67
N ALA A 675 -18.77 13.45 31.09
CA ALA A 675 -18.62 12.10 31.64
C ALA A 675 -17.15 11.61 31.68
N PHE A 676 -16.29 12.05 30.74
CA PHE A 676 -14.85 11.74 30.79
C PHE A 676 -14.09 12.60 31.82
N GLU A 677 -14.49 13.85 32.00
CA GLU A 677 -13.92 14.77 33.00
C GLU A 677 -14.27 14.29 34.42
N GLU A 678 -15.53 13.94 34.68
CA GLU A 678 -16.02 13.41 35.97
C GLU A 678 -15.29 12.14 36.42
N ILE A 679 -14.94 11.23 35.51
CA ILE A 679 -14.18 9.99 35.82
C ILE A 679 -12.66 10.18 35.83
N GLY A 680 -12.16 11.42 35.74
CA GLY A 680 -10.74 11.73 35.74
C GLY A 680 -9.98 11.20 34.51
N LYS A 681 -10.65 11.10 33.36
CA LYS A 681 -10.04 10.65 32.08
C LYS A 681 -10.23 11.66 30.93
N PRO A 682 -9.91 12.97 31.13
CA PRO A 682 -10.05 13.98 30.08
C PRO A 682 -9.28 13.65 28.79
N GLN A 683 -8.21 12.85 28.88
CA GLN A 683 -7.45 12.35 27.73
C GLN A 683 -8.27 11.50 26.73
N GLU A 684 -9.43 10.97 27.10
CA GLU A 684 -10.28 10.15 26.21
C GLU A 684 -11.37 10.97 25.49
N THR A 685 -11.41 12.28 25.69
CA THR A 685 -12.36 13.21 25.05
C THR A 685 -12.10 13.47 23.57
N SER A 686 -10.98 12.99 22.99
CA SER A 686 -10.54 13.35 21.63
C SER A 686 -11.61 13.12 20.56
N PHE A 687 -12.38 12.04 20.65
CA PHE A 687 -13.41 11.72 19.67
C PHE A 687 -14.55 12.74 19.68
N ALA A 688 -14.97 13.19 20.87
CA ALA A 688 -16.03 14.19 21.02
C ALA A 688 -15.59 15.55 20.48
N TYR A 689 -14.39 16.01 20.86
CA TYR A 689 -13.83 17.27 20.36
C TYR A 689 -13.58 17.25 18.83
N ILE A 690 -13.11 16.13 18.26
CA ILE A 690 -13.04 15.96 16.79
C ILE A 690 -14.43 16.05 16.16
N GLY A 691 -15.45 15.45 16.79
CA GLY A 691 -16.84 15.52 16.35
C GLY A 691 -17.39 16.95 16.33
N MET A 692 -17.17 17.71 17.41
CA MET A 692 -17.56 19.12 17.50
C MET A 692 -16.83 19.96 16.45
N GLY A 693 -15.52 19.81 16.31
CA GLY A 693 -14.74 20.51 15.29
C GLY A 693 -15.19 20.19 13.85
N ASN A 694 -15.56 18.94 13.57
CA ASN A 694 -16.12 18.54 12.28
C ASN A 694 -17.45 19.27 12.01
N ILE A 695 -18.36 19.34 13.00
CA ILE A 695 -19.64 20.06 12.89
C ILE A 695 -19.43 21.54 12.58
N TYR A 696 -18.53 22.22 13.31
CA TYR A 696 -18.26 23.64 13.05
C TYR A 696 -17.61 23.87 11.68
N ARG A 697 -16.74 22.97 11.22
CA ARG A 697 -16.25 22.99 9.82
C ARG A 697 -17.39 22.80 8.82
N ASP A 698 -18.30 21.85 9.06
CA ASP A 698 -19.44 21.60 8.17
C ASP A 698 -20.47 22.74 8.14
N LYS A 699 -20.55 23.57 9.20
CA LYS A 699 -21.28 24.85 9.21
C LYS A 699 -20.52 26.00 8.51
N GLY A 700 -19.21 25.87 8.32
CA GLY A 700 -18.32 26.89 7.75
C GLY A 700 -17.64 27.80 8.79
N ASP A 701 -17.87 27.57 10.09
CA ASP A 701 -17.23 28.28 11.21
C ASP A 701 -15.86 27.66 11.52
N TYR A 702 -14.90 28.00 10.67
CA TYR A 702 -13.55 27.45 10.72
C TYR A 702 -12.76 27.87 11.96
N ASP A 703 -13.04 29.04 12.55
CA ASP A 703 -12.32 29.49 13.73
C ASP A 703 -12.74 28.71 14.98
N LYS A 704 -14.04 28.47 15.20
CA LYS A 704 -14.49 27.55 16.26
C LYS A 704 -14.03 26.12 16.02
N ALA A 705 -14.00 25.67 14.76
CA ALA A 705 -13.48 24.33 14.45
C ALA A 705 -11.99 24.20 14.81
N LEU A 706 -11.17 25.21 14.50
CA LEU A 706 -9.76 25.29 14.91
C LEU A 706 -9.60 25.38 16.44
N GLU A 707 -10.48 26.08 17.16
CA GLU A 707 -10.47 26.12 18.64
C GLU A 707 -10.58 24.70 19.22
N PHE A 708 -11.58 23.93 18.81
CA PHE A 708 -11.76 22.54 19.29
C PHE A 708 -10.63 21.60 18.88
N TYR A 709 -10.04 21.77 17.69
CA TYR A 709 -8.89 20.98 17.25
C TYR A 709 -7.60 21.36 18.00
N ASN A 710 -7.33 22.65 18.20
CA ASN A 710 -6.13 23.11 18.90
C ASN A 710 -6.16 22.75 20.39
N LYS A 711 -7.33 22.81 21.04
CA LYS A 711 -7.51 22.34 22.43
C LYS A 711 -7.09 20.89 22.64
N LEU A 712 -7.21 20.02 21.63
CA LEU A 712 -6.69 18.65 21.67
C LEU A 712 -5.17 18.56 21.50
N LEU A 713 -4.54 19.54 20.86
CA LEU A 713 -3.11 19.57 20.59
C LEU A 713 -2.32 20.31 21.69
N GLU A 714 -2.97 21.00 22.63
CA GLU A 714 -2.30 21.60 23.80
C GLU A 714 -1.62 20.53 24.67
N ASP A 715 -2.26 19.40 24.93
CA ASP A 715 -1.68 18.29 25.70
C ASP A 715 -0.56 17.57 24.91
N GLU A 716 0.63 17.52 25.51
CA GLU A 716 1.80 16.84 24.92
C GLU A 716 1.63 15.31 24.80
N LYS A 717 0.80 14.70 25.66
CA LYS A 717 0.44 13.27 25.54
C LYS A 717 -0.53 13.03 24.39
N MET A 718 -1.47 13.95 24.14
CA MET A 718 -2.34 13.88 22.95
C MET A 718 -1.55 14.00 21.65
N ARG A 719 -0.60 14.95 21.56
CA ARG A 719 0.26 15.16 20.38
C ARG A 719 1.06 13.92 19.93
N LYS A 720 1.26 12.94 20.81
CA LYS A 720 2.00 11.69 20.54
C LYS A 720 1.10 10.48 20.23
N ASN A 721 -0.23 10.64 20.25
CA ASN A 721 -1.22 9.59 20.01
C ASN A 721 -1.78 9.65 18.58
N GLY A 722 -2.26 8.52 18.03
CA GLY A 722 -2.79 8.43 16.67
C GLY A 722 -3.99 9.35 16.37
N ASN A 723 -4.73 9.76 17.41
CA ASN A 723 -5.80 10.76 17.27
C ASN A 723 -5.26 12.12 16.76
N ALA A 724 -4.02 12.50 17.11
CA ALA A 724 -3.42 13.75 16.65
C ALA A 724 -3.25 13.80 15.12
N GLN A 725 -2.99 12.66 14.47
CA GLN A 725 -2.94 12.60 13.00
C GLN A 725 -4.29 13.02 12.37
N SER A 726 -5.40 12.55 12.94
CA SER A 726 -6.75 12.91 12.49
C SER A 726 -7.06 14.39 12.72
N VAL A 727 -6.61 14.96 13.85
CA VAL A 727 -6.78 16.39 14.15
C VAL A 727 -5.97 17.25 13.19
N ILE A 728 -4.69 16.93 12.95
CA ILE A 728 -3.82 17.70 12.05
C ILE A 728 -4.30 17.57 10.58
N LEU A 729 -4.82 16.42 10.16
CA LEU A 729 -5.51 16.30 8.85
C LEU A 729 -6.71 17.25 8.76
N ASN A 730 -7.54 17.32 9.80
CA ASN A 730 -8.71 18.20 9.83
C ASN A 730 -8.35 19.70 9.86
N ILE A 731 -7.29 20.09 10.57
CA ILE A 731 -6.72 21.45 10.52
C ILE A 731 -6.21 21.76 9.10
N GLY A 732 -5.49 20.82 8.49
CA GLY A 732 -5.06 20.93 7.09
C GLY A 732 -6.22 21.08 6.11
N ASN A 733 -7.34 20.38 6.33
CA ASN A 733 -8.57 20.52 5.55
C ASN A 733 -9.14 21.94 5.66
N ILE A 734 -9.13 22.55 6.85
CA ILE A 734 -9.58 23.94 7.04
C ILE A 734 -8.68 24.93 6.29
N HIS A 735 -7.36 24.79 6.40
CA HIS A 735 -6.43 25.63 5.62
C HIS A 735 -6.65 25.46 4.10
N TYR A 736 -6.88 24.22 3.64
CA TYR A 736 -7.22 23.94 2.24
C TYR A 736 -8.54 24.60 1.82
N GLU A 737 -9.60 24.50 2.63
CA GLU A 737 -10.91 25.13 2.38
C GLU A 737 -10.85 26.67 2.42
N ARG A 738 -9.88 27.26 3.16
CA ARG A 738 -9.56 28.70 3.11
C ARG A 738 -8.73 29.11 1.89
N GLY A 739 -8.13 28.17 1.16
CA GLY A 739 -7.17 28.43 0.08
C GLY A 739 -5.74 28.71 0.57
N GLU A 740 -5.47 28.45 1.85
CA GLU A 740 -4.17 28.59 2.52
C GLU A 740 -3.30 27.34 2.25
N TYR A 741 -3.07 27.07 0.96
CA TYR A 741 -2.50 25.80 0.49
C TYR A 741 -1.13 25.46 1.10
N GLU A 742 -0.32 26.45 1.45
CA GLU A 742 0.99 26.25 2.07
C GLU A 742 0.88 25.71 3.50
N GLU A 743 -0.07 26.20 4.30
CA GLU A 743 -0.34 25.67 5.64
C GLU A 743 -1.01 24.30 5.59
N ALA A 744 -1.92 24.08 4.63
CA ALA A 744 -2.50 22.77 4.36
C ALA A 744 -1.41 21.73 4.03
N ILE A 745 -0.47 22.07 3.14
CA ILE A 745 0.69 21.23 2.79
C ILE A 745 1.57 20.94 4.00
N LYS A 746 1.83 21.93 4.88
CA LYS A 746 2.57 21.71 6.14
C LYS A 746 1.85 20.69 7.03
N CYS A 747 0.55 20.85 7.28
CA CYS A 747 -0.24 19.93 8.08
C CYS A 747 -0.23 18.49 7.51
N TYR A 748 -0.48 18.33 6.22
CA TYR A 748 -0.47 17.01 5.59
C TYR A 748 0.93 16.38 5.57
N ASN A 749 2.00 17.17 5.37
CA ASN A 749 3.37 16.67 5.47
C ASN A 749 3.74 16.26 6.90
N GLN A 750 3.27 16.96 7.95
CA GLN A 750 3.46 16.53 9.33
C GLN A 750 2.82 15.17 9.60
N VAL A 751 1.57 14.97 9.13
CA VAL A 751 0.88 13.67 9.28
C VAL A 751 1.55 12.59 8.46
N TRP A 752 1.98 12.89 7.23
CA TRP A 752 2.75 11.96 6.41
C TRP A 752 4.05 11.56 7.10
N GLU A 753 4.87 12.51 7.58
CA GLU A 753 6.12 12.22 8.30
C GLU A 753 5.91 11.42 9.59
N PHE A 754 4.89 11.75 10.38
CA PHE A 754 4.56 11.00 11.59
C PHE A 754 4.15 9.56 11.23
N SER A 755 3.23 9.39 10.28
CA SER A 755 2.76 8.09 9.81
C SER A 755 3.89 7.24 9.22
N LYS A 756 4.84 7.90 8.54
CA LYS A 756 6.04 7.33 7.94
C LYS A 756 7.05 6.85 8.99
N LYS A 757 7.22 7.60 10.09
CA LYS A 757 8.05 7.22 11.26
C LYS A 757 7.43 6.06 12.05
N THR A 758 6.11 5.95 12.11
CA THR A 758 5.39 4.90 12.86
C THR A 758 4.98 3.68 12.03
N GLY A 759 5.28 3.66 10.72
CA GLY A 759 4.86 2.59 9.81
C GLY A 759 3.35 2.56 9.50
N HIS A 760 2.60 3.57 9.94
CA HIS A 760 1.14 3.66 9.83
C HIS A 760 0.68 3.94 8.39
N LYS A 761 0.71 2.91 7.54
CA LYS A 761 0.36 2.96 6.11
C LYS A 761 -0.92 3.75 5.83
N ARG A 762 -2.02 3.50 6.54
CA ARG A 762 -3.30 4.21 6.35
C ARG A 762 -3.17 5.74 6.48
N GLY A 763 -2.36 6.22 7.41
CA GLY A 763 -2.11 7.66 7.60
C GLY A 763 -1.27 8.28 6.48
N ILE A 764 -0.31 7.51 5.93
CA ILE A 764 0.43 7.89 4.71
C ILE A 764 -0.57 8.04 3.55
N ALA A 765 -1.46 7.05 3.36
CA ALA A 765 -2.50 7.05 2.33
C ALA A 765 -3.38 8.31 2.39
N MET A 766 -3.93 8.61 3.56
CA MET A 766 -4.81 9.77 3.77
C MET A 766 -4.08 11.11 3.54
N ALA A 767 -2.87 11.26 4.06
CA ALA A 767 -2.08 12.48 3.85
C ALA A 767 -1.72 12.70 2.37
N LYS A 768 -1.40 11.63 1.65
CA LYS A 768 -1.10 11.67 0.20
C LYS A 768 -2.34 11.97 -0.64
N GLY A 769 -3.50 11.41 -0.30
CA GLY A 769 -4.78 11.76 -0.93
C GLY A 769 -5.13 13.24 -0.75
N ASN A 770 -4.98 13.77 0.46
CA ASN A 770 -5.20 15.19 0.75
C ASN A 770 -4.22 16.12 0.02
N LEU A 771 -2.93 15.79 -0.03
CA LEU A 771 -1.95 16.52 -0.86
C LEU A 771 -2.33 16.49 -2.35
N GLY A 772 -2.85 15.37 -2.84
CA GLY A 772 -3.37 15.25 -4.20
C GLY A 772 -4.45 16.30 -4.51
N TYR A 773 -5.42 16.50 -3.62
CA TYR A 773 -6.44 17.55 -3.78
C TYR A 773 -5.85 18.96 -3.78
N VAL A 774 -4.87 19.27 -2.93
CA VAL A 774 -4.19 20.59 -2.97
C VAL A 774 -3.51 20.81 -4.32
N TYR A 775 -2.82 19.80 -4.86
CA TYR A 775 -2.15 19.91 -6.16
C TYR A 775 -3.11 19.95 -7.35
N VAL A 776 -4.35 19.46 -7.23
CA VAL A 776 -5.42 19.69 -8.22
C VAL A 776 -5.74 21.17 -8.32
N ASP A 777 -5.98 21.82 -7.18
CA ASP A 777 -6.44 23.22 -7.15
C ASP A 777 -5.30 24.22 -7.43
N GLN A 778 -4.05 23.84 -7.12
CA GLN A 778 -2.86 24.54 -7.59
C GLN A 778 -2.55 24.32 -9.10
N THR A 779 -3.42 23.61 -9.84
CA THR A 779 -3.26 23.23 -11.26
C THR A 779 -2.02 22.39 -11.59
N LEU A 780 -1.32 21.87 -10.57
CA LEU A 780 -0.14 21.02 -10.68
C LEU A 780 -0.51 19.55 -10.92
N TYR A 781 -1.28 19.30 -11.98
CA TYR A 781 -1.92 18.02 -12.25
C TYR A 781 -0.95 16.83 -12.37
N GLY A 782 0.31 17.06 -12.78
CA GLY A 782 1.34 16.02 -12.78
C GLY A 782 1.53 15.45 -11.38
N LYS A 783 1.84 16.32 -10.40
CA LYS A 783 1.90 15.95 -8.98
C LYS A 783 0.57 15.39 -8.48
N ALA A 784 -0.56 15.97 -8.89
CA ALA A 784 -1.86 15.49 -8.41
C ALA A 784 -2.15 14.02 -8.83
N ILE A 785 -1.90 13.65 -10.10
CA ILE A 785 -1.98 12.25 -10.56
C ILE A 785 -1.06 11.39 -9.71
N GLU A 786 0.20 11.81 -9.63
CA GLU A 786 1.29 11.15 -8.94
C GLU A 786 0.91 10.85 -7.46
N TYR A 787 0.46 11.85 -6.68
CA TYR A 787 -0.08 11.66 -5.31
C TYR A 787 -1.37 10.80 -5.25
N GLY A 788 -2.25 10.91 -6.25
CA GLY A 788 -3.48 10.11 -6.33
C GLY A 788 -3.23 8.63 -6.61
N GLU A 789 -2.17 8.31 -7.36
CA GLU A 789 -1.74 6.94 -7.62
C GLU A 789 -1.14 6.32 -6.34
N GLU A 790 -0.34 7.02 -5.51
CA GLU A 790 0.02 6.47 -4.18
C GLU A 790 -1.17 6.21 -3.29
N TYR A 791 -2.14 7.12 -3.27
CA TYR A 791 -3.28 6.90 -2.40
C TYR A 791 -4.01 5.60 -2.78
N LEU A 792 -4.05 5.30 -4.09
CA LEU A 792 -4.51 4.02 -4.60
C LEU A 792 -3.54 2.85 -4.29
N LYS A 793 -2.21 3.05 -4.10
CA LYS A 793 -1.27 2.02 -3.53
C LYS A 793 -1.80 1.56 -2.22
N ILE A 794 -1.81 2.52 -1.31
CA ILE A 794 -1.68 2.18 0.09
C ILE A 794 -3.03 1.60 0.53
N SER A 795 -4.12 2.11 -0.06
CA SER A 795 -5.46 1.54 0.01
C SER A 795 -5.56 0.12 -0.56
N GLN A 796 -4.95 -0.18 -1.72
CA GLN A 796 -4.98 -1.53 -2.30
C GLN A 796 -4.10 -2.54 -1.53
N GLU A 797 -2.92 -2.16 -0.98
CA GLU A 797 -2.09 -3.11 -0.20
C GLU A 797 -2.73 -3.44 1.14
N LEU A 798 -3.48 -2.49 1.71
CA LEU A 798 -4.23 -2.70 2.94
C LEU A 798 -5.56 -3.44 2.71
N GLY A 799 -5.93 -3.75 1.45
CA GLY A 799 -7.22 -4.33 1.10
C GLY A 799 -8.44 -3.43 1.43
N GLU A 800 -8.22 -2.14 1.69
CA GLU A 800 -9.27 -1.23 2.17
C GLU A 800 -10.16 -0.72 1.02
N LYS A 801 -11.18 -1.50 0.66
CA LYS A 801 -12.13 -1.19 -0.43
C LYS A 801 -12.73 0.23 -0.37
N VAL A 802 -13.02 0.74 0.83
CA VAL A 802 -13.48 2.13 1.03
C VAL A 802 -12.42 3.16 0.60
N SER A 803 -11.18 2.98 1.03
CA SER A 803 -10.05 3.85 0.71
C SER A 803 -9.68 3.79 -0.78
N ILE A 804 -9.80 2.61 -1.41
CA ILE A 804 -9.66 2.41 -2.86
C ILE A 804 -10.69 3.26 -3.62
N GLY A 805 -11.96 3.24 -3.19
CA GLY A 805 -13.01 4.06 -3.80
C GLY A 805 -12.77 5.57 -3.66
N TYR A 806 -12.24 6.03 -2.53
CA TYR A 806 -11.82 7.44 -2.36
C TYR A 806 -10.62 7.81 -3.25
N ALA A 807 -9.66 6.91 -3.44
CA ALA A 807 -8.54 7.15 -4.36
C ALA A 807 -9.00 7.21 -5.83
N TYR A 808 -9.96 6.36 -6.24
CA TYR A 808 -10.64 6.51 -7.52
C TYR A 808 -11.42 7.83 -7.64
N SER A 809 -12.00 8.34 -6.56
CA SER A 809 -12.65 9.66 -6.54
C SER A 809 -11.66 10.78 -6.87
N LEU A 810 -10.49 10.78 -6.21
CA LEU A 810 -9.43 11.76 -6.43
C LEU A 810 -8.91 11.70 -7.88
N LEU A 811 -8.56 10.50 -8.39
CA LEU A 811 -8.15 10.33 -9.78
C LEU A 811 -9.23 10.76 -10.78
N GLY A 812 -10.50 10.47 -10.48
CA GLY A 812 -11.64 10.97 -11.25
C GLY A 812 -11.66 12.51 -11.33
N THR A 813 -11.50 13.20 -10.21
CA THR A 813 -11.44 14.67 -10.12
C THR A 813 -10.21 15.23 -10.87
N ILE A 814 -9.04 14.60 -10.74
CA ILE A 814 -7.82 15.02 -11.45
C ILE A 814 -8.02 14.93 -12.96
N TYR A 815 -8.51 13.79 -13.46
CA TYR A 815 -8.75 13.60 -14.90
C TYR A 815 -9.89 14.48 -15.44
N PHE A 816 -10.87 14.85 -14.61
CA PHE A 816 -11.90 15.83 -14.95
C PHE A 816 -11.32 17.22 -15.17
N ARG A 817 -10.48 17.71 -14.25
CA ARG A 817 -9.81 19.02 -14.36
C ARG A 817 -8.82 19.09 -15.52
N LEU A 818 -8.29 17.94 -15.94
CA LEU A 818 -7.48 17.77 -17.16
C LEU A 818 -8.29 17.68 -18.47
N GLU A 819 -9.62 17.84 -18.42
CA GLU A 819 -10.55 17.66 -19.56
C GLU A 819 -10.50 16.26 -20.20
N LYS A 820 -9.94 15.26 -19.50
CA LYS A 820 -9.88 13.86 -19.92
C LYS A 820 -11.12 13.12 -19.43
N PHE A 821 -12.30 13.60 -19.86
CA PHE A 821 -13.60 13.21 -19.32
C PHE A 821 -13.87 11.69 -19.37
N GLU A 822 -13.44 11.00 -20.43
CA GLU A 822 -13.52 9.53 -20.52
C GLU A 822 -12.75 8.80 -19.40
N LYS A 823 -11.55 9.29 -19.05
CA LYS A 823 -10.79 8.74 -17.92
C LYS A 823 -11.49 9.05 -16.59
N ALA A 824 -11.96 10.29 -16.42
CA ALA A 824 -12.71 10.69 -15.22
C ALA A 824 -13.95 9.79 -15.00
N PHE A 825 -14.73 9.57 -16.05
CA PHE A 825 -15.91 8.72 -16.07
C PHE A 825 -15.57 7.24 -15.76
N SER A 826 -14.49 6.71 -16.33
CA SER A 826 -13.97 5.37 -16.02
C SER A 826 -13.63 5.22 -14.52
N TYR A 827 -12.94 6.18 -13.90
CA TYR A 827 -12.62 6.13 -12.48
C TYR A 827 -13.87 6.27 -11.59
N GLN A 828 -14.81 7.16 -11.92
CA GLN A 828 -16.07 7.27 -11.15
C GLN A 828 -16.95 6.01 -11.27
N LYS A 829 -16.92 5.31 -12.43
CA LYS A 829 -17.55 3.98 -12.55
C LYS A 829 -16.87 2.92 -11.68
N LYS A 830 -15.53 2.86 -11.62
CA LYS A 830 -14.79 1.95 -10.74
C LYS A 830 -15.09 2.22 -9.26
N ARG A 831 -15.19 3.49 -8.87
CA ARG A 831 -15.62 3.93 -7.53
C ARG A 831 -17.04 3.48 -7.21
N LEU A 832 -17.99 3.65 -8.14
CA LEU A 832 -19.36 3.20 -7.94
C LEU A 832 -19.40 1.68 -7.75
N ALA A 833 -18.74 0.91 -8.63
CA ALA A 833 -18.73 -0.55 -8.56
C ALA A 833 -18.19 -1.09 -7.22
N ILE A 834 -17.05 -0.58 -6.73
CA ILE A 834 -16.48 -1.04 -5.46
C ILE A 834 -17.32 -0.63 -4.24
N PHE A 835 -18.06 0.49 -4.32
CA PHE A 835 -18.98 0.90 -3.27
C PHE A 835 -20.31 0.13 -3.30
N GLU A 836 -20.80 -0.25 -4.48
CA GLU A 836 -21.93 -1.18 -4.65
C GLU A 836 -21.55 -2.58 -4.13
N GLU A 837 -20.34 -3.07 -4.43
CA GLU A 837 -19.80 -4.37 -3.98
C GLU A 837 -19.78 -4.52 -2.44
N ILE A 838 -19.45 -3.45 -1.71
CA ILE A 838 -19.40 -3.46 -0.22
C ILE A 838 -20.67 -2.90 0.45
N GLY A 839 -21.68 -2.52 -0.32
CA GLY A 839 -22.92 -1.92 0.22
C GLY A 839 -22.74 -0.55 0.90
N PHE A 840 -21.72 0.24 0.54
CA PHE A 840 -21.44 1.53 1.19
C PHE A 840 -22.38 2.64 0.67
N LYS A 841 -23.59 2.75 1.23
CA LYS A 841 -24.65 3.65 0.73
C LYS A 841 -24.22 5.11 0.53
N ILE A 842 -23.48 5.68 1.48
CA ILE A 842 -22.95 7.07 1.40
C ILE A 842 -22.01 7.19 0.18
N GLY A 843 -21.09 6.24 0.03
CA GLY A 843 -20.18 6.18 -1.11
C GLY A 843 -20.92 6.05 -2.45
N ILE A 844 -21.93 5.17 -2.52
CA ILE A 844 -22.77 4.96 -3.71
C ILE A 844 -23.48 6.27 -4.09
N GLY A 845 -24.10 6.97 -3.13
CA GLY A 845 -24.72 8.28 -3.34
C GLY A 845 -23.74 9.26 -3.96
N ASN A 846 -22.59 9.49 -3.30
CA ASN A 846 -21.60 10.48 -3.73
C ASN A 846 -20.95 10.13 -5.08
N ALA A 847 -20.81 8.83 -5.40
CA ALA A 847 -20.34 8.37 -6.71
C ALA A 847 -21.39 8.60 -7.82
N LEU A 848 -22.68 8.38 -7.52
CA LEU A 848 -23.78 8.70 -8.43
C LEU A 848 -23.93 10.21 -8.69
N VAL A 849 -23.72 11.06 -7.67
CA VAL A 849 -23.65 12.52 -7.86
C VAL A 849 -22.48 12.91 -8.76
N SER A 850 -21.31 12.29 -8.55
CA SER A 850 -20.10 12.54 -9.37
C SER A 850 -20.28 12.08 -10.83
N LEU A 851 -21.06 11.03 -11.08
CA LEU A 851 -21.46 10.65 -12.44
C LEU A 851 -22.53 11.58 -12.99
N GLY A 852 -23.49 12.00 -12.16
CA GLY A 852 -24.55 12.95 -12.52
C GLY A 852 -24.02 14.30 -13.00
N SER A 853 -22.93 14.81 -12.40
CA SER A 853 -22.26 16.04 -12.85
C SER A 853 -21.34 15.85 -14.08
N LEU A 854 -21.02 14.61 -14.46
CA LEU A 854 -20.22 14.29 -15.66
C LEU A 854 -21.08 14.22 -16.93
N TYR A 855 -22.26 13.62 -16.88
CA TYR A 855 -23.12 13.41 -18.07
C TYR A 855 -23.48 14.69 -18.87
N PRO A 856 -23.72 15.87 -18.26
CA PRO A 856 -23.99 17.11 -18.99
C PRO A 856 -22.87 17.53 -19.95
N ILE A 857 -21.61 17.18 -19.66
CA ILE A 857 -20.46 17.45 -20.54
C ILE A 857 -20.56 16.68 -21.86
N PHE A 858 -21.22 15.53 -21.85
CA PHE A 858 -21.52 14.73 -23.04
C PHE A 858 -22.89 15.06 -23.65
N GLY A 859 -23.55 16.13 -23.18
CA GLY A 859 -24.89 16.55 -23.62
C GLY A 859 -26.05 15.72 -23.07
N ASP A 860 -25.80 14.73 -22.20
CA ASP A 860 -26.80 13.77 -21.74
C ASP A 860 -27.43 14.17 -20.40
N TYR A 861 -28.21 15.26 -20.43
CA TYR A 861 -28.86 15.79 -19.25
C TYR A 861 -29.89 14.82 -18.64
N GLU A 862 -30.50 13.96 -19.47
CA GLU A 862 -31.47 12.95 -19.03
C GLU A 862 -30.81 11.89 -18.15
N LYS A 863 -29.65 11.33 -18.55
CA LYS A 863 -28.88 10.42 -17.67
C LYS A 863 -28.35 11.15 -16.44
N ALA A 864 -27.92 12.40 -16.57
CA ALA A 864 -27.49 13.22 -15.44
C ALA A 864 -28.56 13.27 -14.33
N ILE A 865 -29.81 13.60 -14.72
CA ILE A 865 -30.97 13.64 -13.83
C ILE A 865 -31.29 12.25 -13.27
N GLN A 866 -31.24 11.18 -14.07
CA GLN A 866 -31.49 9.81 -13.59
C GLN A 866 -30.52 9.39 -12.48
N HIS A 867 -29.21 9.65 -12.65
CA HIS A 867 -28.21 9.33 -11.64
C HIS A 867 -28.37 10.18 -10.38
N LEU A 868 -28.69 11.47 -10.49
CA LEU A 868 -28.97 12.34 -9.35
C LEU A 868 -30.25 11.94 -8.60
N LEU A 869 -31.31 11.52 -9.29
CA LEU A 869 -32.52 11.00 -8.65
C LEU A 869 -32.30 9.64 -7.97
N ARG A 870 -31.45 8.77 -8.54
CA ARG A 870 -31.01 7.53 -7.88
C ARG A 870 -30.21 7.84 -6.61
N ALA A 871 -29.28 8.79 -6.66
CA ALA A 871 -28.54 9.28 -5.50
C ALA A 871 -29.51 9.85 -4.44
N LEU A 872 -30.43 10.72 -4.84
CA LEU A 872 -31.43 11.35 -3.97
C LEU A 872 -32.27 10.34 -3.19
N LYS A 873 -32.64 9.23 -3.83
CA LYS A 873 -33.37 8.14 -3.16
C LYS A 873 -32.51 7.52 -2.04
N ILE A 874 -31.27 7.16 -2.35
CA ILE A 874 -30.34 6.53 -1.39
C ILE A 874 -30.03 7.47 -0.22
N VAL A 875 -29.73 8.75 -0.48
CA VAL A 875 -29.40 9.69 0.61
C VAL A 875 -30.61 10.04 1.49
N LYS A 876 -31.84 9.97 0.94
CA LYS A 876 -33.09 10.07 1.72
C LYS A 876 -33.36 8.85 2.59
N GLU A 877 -33.03 7.64 2.11
CA GLU A 877 -33.16 6.42 2.90
C GLU A 877 -32.22 6.40 4.12
N ILE A 878 -31.02 6.99 4.02
CA ILE A 878 -30.09 7.12 5.16
C ILE A 878 -30.33 8.40 5.99
N GLY A 879 -31.04 9.39 5.45
CA GLY A 879 -31.31 10.67 6.13
C GLY A 879 -30.13 11.65 6.14
N ASP A 880 -29.22 11.59 5.15
CA ASP A 880 -28.12 12.54 5.00
C ASP A 880 -28.64 13.86 4.42
N LYS A 881 -29.02 14.80 5.31
CA LYS A 881 -29.52 16.12 4.91
C LYS A 881 -28.52 16.91 4.06
N LYS A 882 -27.22 16.79 4.34
CA LYS A 882 -26.16 17.56 3.67
C LYS A 882 -26.07 17.16 2.19
N GLU A 883 -26.04 15.86 1.91
CA GLU A 883 -25.97 15.37 0.53
C GLU A 883 -27.32 15.52 -0.21
N ILE A 884 -28.46 15.48 0.49
CA ILE A 884 -29.77 15.84 -0.10
C ILE A 884 -29.76 17.28 -0.63
N ALA A 885 -29.24 18.25 0.14
CA ALA A 885 -29.13 19.64 -0.30
C ALA A 885 -28.20 19.77 -1.52
N ASN A 886 -27.03 19.13 -1.47
CA ASN A 886 -26.06 19.08 -2.57
C ASN A 886 -26.71 18.57 -3.89
N ILE A 887 -27.47 17.48 -3.81
CA ILE A 887 -28.17 16.90 -4.96
C ILE A 887 -29.26 17.81 -5.52
N TYR A 888 -30.00 18.52 -4.66
CA TYR A 888 -30.94 19.54 -5.13
C TYR A 888 -30.21 20.69 -5.86
N GLY A 889 -29.05 21.14 -5.37
CA GLY A 889 -28.23 22.14 -6.07
C GLY A 889 -27.73 21.69 -7.44
N TYR A 890 -27.30 20.43 -7.59
CA TYR A 890 -26.94 19.87 -8.90
C TYR A 890 -28.13 19.72 -9.85
N LEU A 891 -29.29 19.26 -9.36
CA LEU A 891 -30.52 19.21 -10.16
C LEU A 891 -30.95 20.62 -10.59
N ALA A 892 -30.88 21.60 -9.69
CA ALA A 892 -31.20 22.99 -9.98
C ALA A 892 -30.28 23.60 -11.06
N ALA A 893 -28.97 23.37 -10.96
CA ALA A 893 -28.00 23.78 -11.96
C ALA A 893 -28.30 23.16 -13.34
N ILE A 894 -28.56 21.86 -13.41
CA ILE A 894 -28.91 21.18 -14.67
C ILE A 894 -30.20 21.75 -15.28
N TYR A 895 -31.24 22.02 -14.48
CA TYR A 895 -32.45 22.65 -15.01
C TYR A 895 -32.23 24.10 -15.45
N SER A 896 -31.32 24.84 -14.79
CA SER A 896 -30.88 26.18 -15.22
C SER A 896 -30.14 26.13 -16.56
N ASP A 897 -29.23 25.19 -16.75
CA ASP A 897 -28.50 25.00 -18.01
C ASP A 897 -29.43 24.62 -19.17
N LYS A 898 -30.54 23.95 -18.88
CA LYS A 898 -31.63 23.65 -19.83
C LYS A 898 -32.63 24.79 -20.04
N GLY A 899 -32.45 25.95 -19.40
CA GLY A 899 -33.40 27.07 -19.46
C GLY A 899 -34.72 26.87 -18.72
N ASP A 900 -34.90 25.76 -17.99
CA ASP A 900 -36.08 25.51 -17.16
C ASP A 900 -35.91 26.17 -15.79
N TYR A 901 -35.92 27.50 -15.79
CA TYR A 901 -35.71 28.30 -14.59
C TYR A 901 -36.78 28.08 -13.51
N ALA A 902 -37.99 27.65 -13.90
CA ALA A 902 -39.05 27.30 -12.95
C ALA A 902 -38.69 26.05 -12.12
N LYS A 903 -38.21 24.98 -12.77
CA LYS A 903 -37.69 23.81 -12.03
C LYS A 903 -36.40 24.13 -11.30
N ALA A 904 -35.49 24.91 -11.89
CA ALA A 904 -34.25 25.34 -11.23
C ALA A 904 -34.55 26.02 -9.87
N MET A 905 -35.40 27.04 -9.88
CA MET A 905 -35.85 27.74 -8.65
C MET A 905 -36.56 26.81 -7.67
N SER A 906 -37.38 25.85 -8.15
CA SER A 906 -38.02 24.86 -7.28
C SER A 906 -37.03 23.95 -6.54
N TYR A 907 -35.88 23.65 -7.15
CA TYR A 907 -34.83 22.87 -6.51
C TYR A 907 -33.90 23.73 -5.64
N PHE A 908 -33.53 24.94 -6.08
CA PHE A 908 -32.76 25.88 -5.24
C PHE A 908 -33.49 26.22 -3.93
N ASN A 909 -34.81 26.44 -3.97
CA ASN A 909 -35.59 26.68 -2.74
C ASN A 909 -35.63 25.46 -1.79
N LYS A 910 -35.49 24.23 -2.31
CA LYS A 910 -35.38 23.01 -1.49
C LYS A 910 -33.98 22.83 -0.91
N GLU A 911 -32.94 23.19 -1.66
CA GLU A 911 -31.57 23.28 -1.17
C GLU A 911 -31.47 24.32 -0.05
N LEU A 912 -31.92 25.55 -0.31
CA LEU A 912 -31.90 26.68 0.63
C LEU A 912 -32.56 26.33 1.97
N LYS A 913 -33.77 25.78 1.95
CA LYS A 913 -34.47 25.36 3.18
C LYS A 913 -33.67 24.36 4.02
N ILE A 914 -32.99 23.40 3.39
CA ILE A 914 -32.18 22.42 4.12
C ILE A 914 -30.90 23.06 4.66
N LEU A 915 -30.30 24.00 3.92
CA LEU A 915 -29.12 24.74 4.40
C LEU A 915 -29.45 25.63 5.61
N GLU A 916 -30.65 26.19 5.66
CA GLU A 916 -31.20 26.89 6.84
C GLU A 916 -31.44 25.94 8.02
N GLU A 917 -32.04 24.76 7.78
CA GLU A 917 -32.19 23.72 8.82
C GLU A 917 -30.84 23.21 9.36
N LEU A 918 -29.77 23.27 8.56
CA LEU A 918 -28.41 22.83 8.91
C LEU A 918 -27.54 23.94 9.52
N ASP A 919 -28.01 25.18 9.60
CA ASP A 919 -27.20 26.34 10.02
C ASP A 919 -25.90 26.46 9.18
N ASN A 920 -26.02 26.20 7.86
CA ASN A 920 -24.91 26.19 6.91
C ASN A 920 -24.94 27.45 6.03
N GLU A 921 -24.64 28.58 6.65
CA GLU A 921 -24.65 29.90 6.02
C GLU A 921 -23.63 30.00 4.85
N ARG A 922 -22.51 29.27 4.89
CA ARG A 922 -21.52 29.31 3.80
C ARG A 922 -22.00 28.66 2.50
N ASN A 923 -22.63 27.48 2.57
CA ASN A 923 -23.24 26.88 1.38
C ASN A 923 -24.49 27.65 0.94
N LYS A 924 -25.22 28.27 1.87
CA LYS A 924 -26.36 29.15 1.58
C LYS A 924 -25.96 30.33 0.69
N VAL A 925 -24.80 30.96 0.89
CA VAL A 925 -24.23 31.95 -0.05
C VAL A 925 -24.09 31.39 -1.47
N THR A 926 -23.64 30.14 -1.62
CA THR A 926 -23.50 29.52 -2.95
C THR A 926 -24.87 29.32 -3.61
N CYS A 927 -25.87 28.85 -2.86
CA CYS A 927 -27.25 28.71 -3.35
C CYS A 927 -27.86 30.08 -3.73
N LEU A 928 -27.80 31.09 -2.85
CA LEU A 928 -28.29 32.45 -3.11
C LEU A 928 -27.59 33.09 -4.32
N SER A 929 -26.29 32.87 -4.51
CA SER A 929 -25.54 33.36 -5.67
C SER A 929 -25.93 32.66 -6.98
N ARG A 930 -26.37 31.39 -6.93
CA ARG A 930 -26.95 30.69 -8.08
C ARG A 930 -28.37 31.16 -8.39
N ILE A 931 -29.19 31.40 -7.37
CA ILE A 931 -30.51 32.04 -7.51
C ILE A 931 -30.38 33.42 -8.18
N GLY A 932 -29.48 34.28 -7.68
CA GLY A 932 -29.19 35.58 -8.27
C GLY A 932 -28.71 35.50 -9.73
N ASN A 933 -27.90 34.48 -10.08
CA ASN A 933 -27.53 34.20 -11.46
C ASN A 933 -28.74 33.81 -12.34
N VAL A 934 -29.70 33.03 -11.83
CA VAL A 934 -30.93 32.69 -12.58
C VAL A 934 -31.78 33.95 -12.83
N HIS A 935 -31.96 34.81 -11.82
CA HIS A 935 -32.63 36.09 -12.01
C HIS A 935 -31.91 36.98 -13.03
N LEU A 936 -30.57 37.00 -13.03
CA LEU A 936 -29.76 37.70 -14.03
C LEU A 936 -30.00 37.17 -15.46
N LEU A 937 -30.02 35.84 -15.66
CA LEU A 937 -30.33 35.22 -16.97
C LEU A 937 -31.75 35.54 -17.46
N LYS A 938 -32.69 35.78 -16.55
CA LYS A 938 -34.06 36.23 -16.86
C LYS A 938 -34.19 37.75 -17.09
N GLY A 939 -33.16 38.54 -16.79
CA GLY A 939 -33.19 40.01 -16.83
C GLY A 939 -33.84 40.68 -15.61
N GLU A 940 -34.04 39.93 -14.52
CA GLU A 940 -34.70 40.39 -13.29
C GLU A 940 -33.66 41.04 -12.34
N PHE A 941 -33.07 42.16 -12.78
CA PHE A 941 -31.90 42.78 -12.15
C PHE A 941 -32.09 43.17 -10.66
N ASN A 942 -33.29 43.58 -10.25
CA ASN A 942 -33.56 43.93 -8.86
C ASN A 942 -33.52 42.71 -7.93
N GLU A 943 -34.13 41.60 -8.35
CA GLU A 943 -34.08 40.33 -7.62
C GLU A 943 -32.64 39.79 -7.59
N ALA A 944 -31.92 39.82 -8.72
CA ALA A 944 -30.52 39.43 -8.78
C ALA A 944 -29.65 40.25 -7.80
N LYS A 945 -29.82 41.58 -7.76
CA LYS A 945 -29.13 42.46 -6.81
C LYS A 945 -29.51 42.15 -5.35
N TYR A 946 -30.78 41.86 -5.06
CA TYR A 946 -31.22 41.47 -3.71
C TYR A 946 -30.52 40.20 -3.22
N PHE A 947 -30.56 39.10 -4.00
CA PHE A 947 -29.88 37.85 -3.62
C PHE A 947 -28.36 38.01 -3.50
N PHE A 948 -27.73 38.84 -4.32
CA PHE A 948 -26.31 39.18 -4.19
C PHE A 948 -26.01 40.04 -2.95
N GLN A 949 -26.90 40.93 -2.52
CA GLN A 949 -26.74 41.67 -1.28
C GLN A 949 -26.85 40.77 -0.04
N GLU A 950 -27.78 39.79 -0.04
CA GLU A 950 -27.85 38.78 1.04
C GLU A 950 -26.57 37.92 1.08
N CYS A 951 -25.98 37.58 -0.07
CA CYS A 951 -24.66 36.91 -0.11
C CYS A 951 -23.58 37.74 0.60
N ILE A 952 -23.52 39.05 0.36
CA ILE A 952 -22.52 39.94 0.97
C ILE A 952 -22.70 39.99 2.50
N LYS A 953 -23.93 40.19 2.99
CA LYS A 953 -24.23 40.23 4.44
C LYS A 953 -23.75 38.99 5.20
N ILE A 954 -23.88 37.81 4.57
CA ILE A 954 -23.40 36.55 5.17
C ILE A 954 -21.86 36.48 5.11
N LEU A 955 -21.25 36.80 3.96
CA LEU A 955 -19.78 36.77 3.81
C LEU A 955 -19.04 37.79 4.68
N GLU A 956 -19.69 38.91 5.03
CA GLU A 956 -19.18 39.89 6.01
C GLU A 956 -19.04 39.27 7.41
N GLN A 957 -20.00 38.43 7.84
CA GLN A 957 -19.93 37.71 9.12
C GLN A 957 -18.76 36.72 9.18
N PHE A 958 -18.40 36.13 8.03
CA PHE A 958 -17.26 35.22 7.89
C PHE A 958 -15.93 35.93 7.55
N ASN A 959 -15.89 37.27 7.51
CA ASN A 959 -14.72 38.07 7.12
C ASN A 959 -14.06 37.55 5.82
N ALA A 960 -14.85 37.36 4.76
CA ALA A 960 -14.42 36.73 3.50
C ALA A 960 -14.31 37.73 2.31
N PRO A 961 -13.38 38.71 2.34
CA PRO A 961 -13.33 39.80 1.35
C PRO A 961 -13.10 39.32 -0.09
N ALA A 962 -12.36 38.23 -0.28
CA ALA A 962 -12.09 37.65 -1.60
C ALA A 962 -13.31 36.94 -2.22
N ASP A 963 -14.30 36.56 -1.41
CA ASP A 963 -15.56 35.98 -1.88
C ASP A 963 -16.58 37.12 -2.12
N ILE A 964 -16.58 38.16 -1.27
CA ILE A 964 -17.36 39.40 -1.46
C ILE A 964 -17.00 40.08 -2.79
N SER A 965 -15.71 40.13 -3.16
CA SER A 965 -15.26 40.76 -4.41
C SER A 965 -15.88 40.15 -5.67
N VAL A 966 -16.15 38.83 -5.66
CA VAL A 966 -16.82 38.13 -6.77
C VAL A 966 -18.26 38.61 -6.90
N ILE A 967 -18.96 38.79 -5.77
CA ILE A 967 -20.33 39.27 -5.74
C ILE A 967 -20.41 40.74 -6.19
N TRP A 968 -19.46 41.60 -5.77
CA TRP A 968 -19.33 42.95 -6.33
C TRP A 968 -19.06 42.96 -7.84
N GLY A 969 -18.27 42.00 -8.35
CA GLY A 969 -18.08 41.81 -9.80
C GLY A 969 -19.40 41.51 -10.53
N LYS A 970 -20.23 40.63 -9.98
CA LYS A 970 -21.57 40.32 -10.52
C LYS A 970 -22.51 41.53 -10.48
N ILE A 971 -22.58 42.25 -9.35
CA ILE A 971 -23.40 43.46 -9.23
C ILE A 971 -22.89 44.55 -10.20
N GLY A 972 -21.58 44.75 -10.31
CA GLY A 972 -20.98 45.70 -11.26
C GLY A 972 -21.34 45.40 -12.72
N ARG A 973 -21.41 44.13 -13.12
CA ARG A 973 -21.93 43.72 -14.45
C ARG A 973 -23.40 44.10 -14.66
N ILE A 974 -24.24 44.06 -13.62
CA ILE A 974 -25.63 44.53 -13.68
C ILE A 974 -25.66 46.05 -13.90
N HIS A 975 -24.87 46.82 -13.13
CA HIS A 975 -24.79 48.27 -13.33
C HIS A 975 -24.29 48.65 -14.74
N ILE A 976 -23.37 47.87 -15.35
CA ILE A 976 -23.03 48.03 -16.78
C ILE A 976 -24.26 47.86 -17.68
N GLN A 977 -25.06 46.81 -17.48
CA GLN A 977 -26.25 46.54 -18.30
C GLN A 977 -27.37 47.58 -18.09
N GLU A 978 -27.46 48.18 -16.91
CA GLU A 978 -28.38 49.28 -16.57
C GLU A 978 -27.89 50.68 -17.01
N GLY A 979 -26.61 50.82 -17.41
CA GLY A 979 -25.98 52.09 -17.80
C GLY A 979 -25.39 52.91 -16.64
N ASN A 980 -25.37 52.36 -15.42
CA ASN A 980 -24.91 52.98 -14.19
C ASN A 980 -23.38 52.88 -14.02
N PHE A 981 -22.63 53.51 -14.92
CA PHE A 981 -21.19 53.28 -15.08
C PHE A 981 -20.31 53.67 -13.89
N GLU A 982 -20.67 54.72 -13.14
CA GLU A 982 -19.93 55.17 -11.95
C GLU A 982 -20.02 54.14 -10.80
N GLU A 983 -21.22 53.58 -10.59
CA GLU A 983 -21.49 52.55 -9.59
C GLU A 983 -20.75 51.25 -9.94
N ALA A 984 -20.74 50.86 -11.22
CA ALA A 984 -19.96 49.74 -11.73
C ALA A 984 -18.45 49.95 -11.49
N GLN A 985 -17.90 51.13 -11.78
CA GLN A 985 -16.48 51.42 -11.57
C GLN A 985 -16.09 51.28 -10.08
N ASN A 986 -16.87 51.89 -9.19
CA ASN A 986 -16.66 51.84 -7.74
C ASN A 986 -16.65 50.38 -7.22
N LEU A 987 -17.59 49.55 -7.69
CA LEU A 987 -17.65 48.13 -7.32
C LEU A 987 -16.44 47.32 -7.80
N PHE A 988 -15.96 47.55 -9.03
CA PHE A 988 -14.75 46.88 -9.51
C PHE A 988 -13.49 47.36 -8.77
N GLU A 989 -13.40 48.63 -8.39
CA GLU A 989 -12.27 49.15 -7.61
C GLU A 989 -12.24 48.59 -6.19
N LYS A 990 -13.39 48.51 -5.51
CA LYS A 990 -13.54 47.79 -4.24
C LYS A 990 -13.17 46.31 -4.37
N GLY A 991 -13.62 45.64 -5.43
CA GLY A 991 -13.31 44.23 -5.71
C GLY A 991 -11.82 43.97 -5.93
N LEU A 992 -11.11 44.85 -6.64
CA LEU A 992 -9.67 44.74 -6.86
C LEU A 992 -8.87 45.02 -5.59
N ASP A 993 -9.25 46.00 -4.78
CA ASP A 993 -8.55 46.29 -3.52
C ASP A 993 -8.73 45.16 -2.50
N ALA A 994 -9.93 44.58 -2.40
CA ALA A 994 -10.20 43.37 -1.60
C ALA A 994 -9.40 42.12 -2.05
N LEU A 995 -8.94 42.08 -3.31
CA LEU A 995 -8.12 40.99 -3.87
C LEU A 995 -6.62 41.30 -3.96
N LYS A 996 -6.18 42.50 -3.57
CA LYS A 996 -4.80 43.00 -3.75
C LYS A 996 -3.72 42.05 -3.25
N ASN A 997 -3.95 41.42 -2.10
CA ASN A 997 -3.06 40.42 -1.49
C ASN A 997 -3.55 38.97 -1.67
N SER A 998 -4.60 38.74 -2.45
CA SER A 998 -5.23 37.41 -2.59
C SER A 998 -4.43 36.48 -3.51
N PRO A 999 -4.32 35.17 -3.19
CA PRO A 999 -3.84 34.16 -4.12
C PRO A 999 -4.85 33.84 -5.24
N LYS A 1000 -6.12 34.25 -5.14
CA LYS A 1000 -7.18 34.00 -6.13
C LYS A 1000 -7.02 34.86 -7.41
N LYS A 1001 -5.90 34.69 -8.13
CA LYS A 1001 -5.55 35.48 -9.35
C LYS A 1001 -6.57 35.36 -10.49
N TYR A 1002 -7.36 34.29 -10.53
CA TYR A 1002 -8.49 34.14 -11.45
C TYR A 1002 -9.56 35.24 -11.24
N ASN A 1003 -9.97 35.48 -10.00
CA ASN A 1003 -11.01 36.47 -9.66
C ASN A 1003 -10.54 37.89 -10.03
N ILE A 1004 -9.24 38.17 -9.92
CA ILE A 1004 -8.63 39.43 -10.37
C ILE A 1004 -8.76 39.56 -11.90
N ALA A 1005 -8.43 38.51 -12.65
CA ALA A 1005 -8.55 38.51 -14.12
C ALA A 1005 -10.00 38.78 -14.58
N GLU A 1006 -10.99 38.12 -13.96
CA GLU A 1006 -12.42 38.34 -14.23
C GLU A 1006 -12.83 39.81 -13.98
N ILE A 1007 -12.45 40.38 -12.82
CA ILE A 1007 -12.78 41.78 -12.51
C ILE A 1007 -12.04 42.75 -13.44
N CYS A 1008 -10.78 42.48 -13.80
CA CYS A 1008 -10.04 43.27 -14.79
C CYS A 1008 -10.70 43.24 -16.18
N LEU A 1009 -11.21 42.09 -16.64
CA LEU A 1009 -11.97 41.99 -17.89
C LEU A 1009 -13.26 42.82 -17.84
N ASN A 1010 -14.04 42.72 -16.75
CA ASN A 1010 -15.27 43.49 -16.60
C ASN A 1010 -14.98 45.00 -16.51
N LYS A 1011 -13.90 45.41 -15.84
CA LYS A 1011 -13.41 46.80 -15.82
C LYS A 1011 -12.93 47.26 -17.20
N ALA A 1012 -12.24 46.41 -17.97
CA ALA A 1012 -11.81 46.73 -19.34
C ALA A 1012 -13.01 46.99 -20.27
N LYS A 1013 -14.06 46.15 -20.19
CA LYS A 1013 -15.32 46.33 -20.93
C LYS A 1013 -16.04 47.64 -20.55
N LEU A 1014 -16.09 47.99 -19.26
CA LEU A 1014 -16.63 49.26 -18.79
C LEU A 1014 -15.84 50.45 -19.37
N LEU A 1015 -14.51 50.43 -19.27
CA LEU A 1015 -13.64 51.50 -19.80
C LEU A 1015 -13.77 51.65 -21.32
N PHE A 1016 -13.98 50.54 -22.04
CA PHE A 1016 -14.26 50.56 -23.49
C PHE A 1016 -15.56 51.31 -23.81
N GLN A 1017 -16.64 51.08 -23.04
CA GLN A 1017 -17.91 51.80 -23.20
C GLN A 1017 -17.78 53.29 -22.85
N LEU A 1018 -16.97 53.63 -21.85
CA LEU A 1018 -16.62 55.00 -21.48
C LEU A 1018 -15.64 55.67 -22.47
N LYS A 1019 -15.18 54.96 -23.51
CA LYS A 1019 -14.20 55.41 -24.53
C LYS A 1019 -12.81 55.74 -23.98
N ASP A 1020 -12.46 55.25 -22.79
CA ASP A 1020 -11.12 55.34 -22.21
C ASP A 1020 -10.28 54.14 -22.69
N TYR A 1021 -9.94 54.17 -23.98
CA TYR A 1021 -9.37 53.03 -24.70
C TYR A 1021 -7.98 52.62 -24.18
N GLU A 1022 -7.13 53.59 -23.78
CA GLU A 1022 -5.81 53.30 -23.22
C GLU A 1022 -5.89 52.53 -21.89
N LYS A 1023 -6.76 52.97 -20.96
CA LYS A 1023 -6.96 52.24 -19.70
C LYS A 1023 -7.69 50.91 -19.91
N SER A 1024 -8.60 50.84 -20.89
CA SER A 1024 -9.26 49.60 -21.29
C SER A 1024 -8.24 48.55 -21.79
N GLN A 1025 -7.31 48.95 -22.66
CA GLN A 1025 -6.21 48.09 -23.13
C GLN A 1025 -5.35 47.59 -21.97
N LYS A 1026 -4.88 48.50 -21.11
CA LYS A 1026 -4.07 48.14 -19.94
C LYS A 1026 -4.76 47.12 -19.02
N ALA A 1027 -6.06 47.29 -18.76
CA ALA A 1027 -6.85 46.36 -17.94
C ALA A 1027 -7.05 45.00 -18.64
N ASN A 1028 -7.21 44.98 -19.96
CA ASN A 1028 -7.35 43.75 -20.74
C ASN A 1028 -6.03 42.96 -20.85
N ASP A 1029 -4.90 43.66 -21.01
CA ASP A 1029 -3.56 43.05 -21.03
C ASP A 1029 -3.19 42.44 -19.66
N GLU A 1030 -3.59 43.09 -18.56
CA GLU A 1030 -3.46 42.55 -17.21
C GLU A 1030 -4.31 41.28 -17.03
N CYS A 1031 -5.56 41.29 -17.49
CA CYS A 1031 -6.46 40.14 -17.53
C CYS A 1031 -5.82 38.95 -18.30
N LEU A 1032 -5.38 39.15 -19.55
CA LEU A 1032 -4.72 38.12 -20.37
C LEU A 1032 -3.44 37.58 -19.70
N THR A 1033 -2.64 38.46 -19.10
CA THR A 1033 -1.43 38.09 -18.36
C THR A 1033 -1.76 37.21 -17.15
N LEU A 1034 -2.83 37.53 -16.41
CA LEU A 1034 -3.29 36.75 -15.26
C LEU A 1034 -3.86 35.39 -15.70
N PHE A 1035 -4.73 35.32 -16.72
CA PHE A 1035 -5.23 34.04 -17.22
C PHE A 1035 -4.10 33.14 -17.73
N LYS A 1036 -3.10 33.69 -18.43
CA LYS A 1036 -1.91 32.95 -18.89
C LYS A 1036 -1.05 32.42 -17.74
N LYS A 1037 -1.01 33.12 -16.59
CA LYS A 1037 -0.34 32.65 -15.36
C LYS A 1037 -1.17 31.60 -14.60
N VAL A 1038 -2.49 31.71 -14.58
CA VAL A 1038 -3.40 30.78 -13.88
C VAL A 1038 -3.53 29.45 -14.61
N GLY A 1039 -3.56 29.46 -15.95
CA GLY A 1039 -3.60 28.25 -16.77
C GLY A 1039 -4.90 27.43 -16.69
N ARG A 1040 -5.99 27.98 -16.14
CA ARG A 1040 -7.33 27.36 -16.14
C ARG A 1040 -7.80 27.14 -17.58
N LYS A 1041 -8.44 26.01 -17.86
CA LYS A 1041 -8.86 25.60 -19.22
C LYS A 1041 -10.34 25.25 -19.36
N ASP A 1042 -11.12 25.21 -18.29
CA ASP A 1042 -12.55 24.92 -18.33
C ASP A 1042 -13.37 25.99 -19.10
N LYS A 1043 -14.66 25.72 -19.26
CA LYS A 1043 -15.60 26.50 -20.10
C LYS A 1043 -15.63 27.99 -19.73
N GLU A 1044 -15.68 28.35 -18.45
CA GLU A 1044 -15.71 29.76 -18.03
C GLU A 1044 -14.41 30.48 -18.39
N ALA A 1045 -13.25 29.85 -18.14
CA ALA A 1045 -11.96 30.42 -18.46
C ALA A 1045 -11.77 30.60 -19.97
N LYS A 1046 -12.24 29.64 -20.78
CA LYS A 1046 -12.29 29.75 -22.25
C LYS A 1046 -13.18 30.92 -22.69
N GLN A 1047 -14.38 31.06 -22.13
CA GLN A 1047 -15.29 32.15 -22.42
C GLN A 1047 -14.67 33.53 -22.11
N PHE A 1048 -14.07 33.70 -20.92
CA PHE A 1048 -13.44 34.97 -20.57
C PHE A 1048 -12.20 35.28 -21.43
N LEU A 1049 -11.40 34.27 -21.81
CA LEU A 1049 -10.31 34.44 -22.76
C LEU A 1049 -10.81 34.83 -24.15
N PHE A 1050 -11.87 34.21 -24.64
CA PHE A 1050 -12.52 34.52 -25.91
C PHE A 1050 -13.02 35.97 -25.95
N GLU A 1051 -13.76 36.39 -24.92
CA GLU A 1051 -14.25 37.77 -24.77
C GLU A 1051 -13.10 38.79 -24.65
N SER A 1052 -12.03 38.44 -23.92
CA SER A 1052 -10.84 39.29 -23.77
C SER A 1052 -10.06 39.43 -25.08
N ASN A 1053 -9.94 38.35 -25.87
CA ASN A 1053 -9.32 38.40 -27.19
C ASN A 1053 -10.11 39.30 -28.15
N ILE A 1054 -11.45 39.16 -28.21
CA ILE A 1054 -12.32 40.05 -29.01
C ILE A 1054 -12.13 41.51 -28.59
N LEU A 1055 -12.04 41.79 -27.27
CA LEU A 1055 -11.79 43.14 -26.78
C LEU A 1055 -10.41 43.69 -27.20
N SER A 1056 -9.36 42.86 -27.20
CA SER A 1056 -8.04 43.26 -27.72
C SER A 1056 -8.08 43.61 -29.21
N LEU A 1057 -8.81 42.86 -30.04
CA LEU A 1057 -8.99 43.16 -31.46
C LEU A 1057 -9.69 44.52 -31.67
N LYS A 1058 -10.75 44.77 -30.90
CA LYS A 1058 -11.50 46.05 -30.90
C LYS A 1058 -10.62 47.23 -30.48
N LEU A 1059 -9.77 47.05 -29.48
CA LEU A 1059 -8.87 48.10 -28.99
C LEU A 1059 -7.71 48.38 -29.95
N ASN A 1060 -7.09 47.34 -30.50
CA ASN A 1060 -6.00 47.48 -31.47
C ASN A 1060 -6.46 48.20 -32.75
N PHE A 1061 -7.71 47.96 -33.18
CA PHE A 1061 -8.32 48.71 -34.29
C PHE A 1061 -8.39 50.21 -34.02
N ILE A 1062 -8.89 50.59 -32.84
CA ILE A 1062 -9.15 51.99 -32.47
C ILE A 1062 -7.85 52.75 -32.15
N LEU A 1063 -6.86 52.07 -31.58
CA LEU A 1063 -5.64 52.72 -31.06
C LEU A 1063 -4.45 52.75 -32.03
N ASN A 1064 -4.34 51.79 -32.96
CA ASN A 1064 -3.08 51.56 -33.69
C ASN A 1064 -3.16 51.56 -35.23
N ASP A 1065 -4.34 51.68 -35.85
CA ASP A 1065 -4.54 51.77 -37.32
C ASP A 1065 -3.86 50.66 -38.18
N LYS A 1066 -3.41 49.55 -37.57
CA LYS A 1066 -2.46 48.59 -38.18
C LYS A 1066 -2.86 47.12 -38.11
N VAL A 1067 -4.09 46.83 -37.70
CA VAL A 1067 -4.66 45.48 -37.70
C VAL A 1067 -5.84 45.47 -38.67
N ASN A 1068 -6.16 44.31 -39.24
CA ASN A 1068 -7.40 44.09 -40.00
C ASN A 1068 -8.33 43.19 -39.16
N PRO A 1069 -9.02 43.71 -38.10
CA PRO A 1069 -9.83 42.88 -37.21
C PRO A 1069 -10.86 42.00 -37.91
N PRO A 1070 -11.52 42.44 -39.01
CA PRO A 1070 -12.40 41.55 -39.77
C PRO A 1070 -11.72 40.25 -40.22
N GLN A 1071 -10.43 40.29 -40.57
CA GLN A 1071 -9.68 39.11 -41.00
C GLN A 1071 -9.32 38.18 -39.83
N GLU A 1072 -8.94 38.72 -38.68
CA GLU A 1072 -8.63 37.93 -37.47
C GLU A 1072 -9.90 37.37 -36.81
N LEU A 1073 -11.00 38.12 -36.81
CA LEU A 1073 -12.32 37.63 -36.40
C LEU A 1073 -12.86 36.56 -37.38
N LEU A 1074 -12.59 36.68 -38.68
CA LEU A 1074 -12.90 35.63 -39.65
C LEU A 1074 -12.06 34.36 -39.43
N GLU A 1075 -10.79 34.50 -39.07
CA GLU A 1075 -9.96 33.36 -38.68
C GLU A 1075 -10.53 32.67 -37.43
N MET A 1076 -10.85 33.42 -36.36
CA MET A 1076 -11.53 32.90 -35.17
C MET A 1076 -12.85 32.21 -35.53
N LEU A 1077 -13.66 32.81 -36.42
CA LEU A 1077 -14.95 32.26 -36.86
C LEU A 1077 -14.78 30.96 -37.63
N SER A 1078 -13.70 30.82 -38.41
CA SER A 1078 -13.38 29.59 -39.14
C SER A 1078 -12.90 28.44 -38.23
N GLN A 1079 -12.31 28.78 -37.07
CA GLN A 1079 -11.74 27.82 -36.13
C GLN A 1079 -12.75 27.35 -35.08
N THR A 1080 -13.68 28.21 -34.65
CA THR A 1080 -14.66 27.83 -33.62
C THR A 1080 -15.73 26.86 -34.14
N LYS A 1081 -16.14 25.95 -33.25
CA LYS A 1081 -17.28 25.05 -33.47
C LYS A 1081 -18.50 25.44 -32.65
N ASP A 1082 -18.34 26.25 -31.62
CA ASP A 1082 -19.38 26.62 -30.67
C ASP A 1082 -20.40 27.60 -31.30
N GLU A 1083 -21.69 27.40 -31.04
CA GLU A 1083 -22.76 28.21 -31.63
C GLU A 1083 -22.84 29.62 -31.02
N GLU A 1084 -22.53 29.77 -29.73
CA GLU A 1084 -22.54 31.04 -29.00
C GLU A 1084 -21.33 31.90 -29.37
N GLU A 1085 -20.15 31.28 -29.50
CA GLU A 1085 -18.96 31.96 -30.05
C GLU A 1085 -19.22 32.42 -31.50
N LYS A 1086 -19.82 31.59 -32.36
CA LYS A 1086 -20.18 31.97 -33.74
C LYS A 1086 -21.19 33.12 -33.80
N ALA A 1087 -22.23 33.09 -32.98
CA ALA A 1087 -23.21 34.17 -32.90
C ALA A 1087 -22.53 35.49 -32.54
N THR A 1088 -21.65 35.45 -31.55
CA THR A 1088 -20.89 36.60 -31.04
C THR A 1088 -19.90 37.14 -32.07
N LEU A 1089 -19.16 36.28 -32.77
CA LEU A 1089 -18.22 36.70 -33.83
C LEU A 1089 -18.94 37.30 -35.03
N ASN A 1090 -20.05 36.73 -35.49
CA ASN A 1090 -20.84 37.33 -36.58
C ASN A 1090 -21.43 38.68 -36.15
N TYR A 1091 -21.89 38.81 -34.90
CA TYR A 1091 -22.40 40.08 -34.37
C TYR A 1091 -21.33 41.17 -34.34
N GLU A 1092 -20.11 40.87 -33.84
CA GLU A 1092 -19.00 41.81 -33.82
C GLU A 1092 -18.47 42.13 -35.24
N LEU A 1093 -18.40 41.14 -36.13
CA LEU A 1093 -18.08 41.35 -37.55
C LEU A 1093 -19.07 42.30 -38.23
N TRP A 1094 -20.38 42.14 -37.97
CA TRP A 1094 -21.38 43.10 -38.46
C TRP A 1094 -21.16 44.50 -37.88
N LYS A 1095 -20.94 44.63 -36.57
CA LYS A 1095 -20.69 45.94 -35.93
C LYS A 1095 -19.45 46.65 -36.46
N MET A 1096 -18.45 45.92 -36.96
CA MET A 1096 -17.23 46.50 -37.56
C MET A 1096 -17.36 46.79 -39.06
N THR A 1097 -18.00 45.89 -39.83
CA THR A 1097 -17.99 45.94 -41.31
C THR A 1097 -19.26 46.52 -41.92
N SER A 1098 -20.37 46.55 -41.16
CA SER A 1098 -21.73 46.79 -41.66
C SER A 1098 -22.19 45.84 -42.78
N GLU A 1099 -21.54 44.68 -42.97
CA GLU A 1099 -21.96 43.68 -43.96
C GLU A 1099 -23.19 42.89 -43.47
N GLU A 1100 -24.30 42.98 -44.22
CA GLU A 1100 -25.59 42.37 -43.87
C GLU A 1100 -25.53 40.85 -43.71
N LYS A 1101 -24.59 40.17 -44.40
CA LYS A 1101 -24.44 38.71 -44.32
C LYS A 1101 -24.14 38.22 -42.90
N TYR A 1102 -23.33 38.97 -42.14
CA TYR A 1102 -23.00 38.61 -40.75
C TYR A 1102 -24.16 38.95 -39.80
N LYS A 1103 -24.93 40.02 -40.06
CA LYS A 1103 -26.14 40.38 -39.32
C LYS A 1103 -27.20 39.28 -39.41
N ILE A 1104 -27.44 38.76 -40.62
CA ILE A 1104 -28.39 37.67 -40.88
C ILE A 1104 -27.98 36.40 -40.12
N GLU A 1105 -26.71 35.97 -40.24
CA GLU A 1105 -26.26 34.74 -39.56
C GLU A 1105 -26.21 34.91 -38.03
N ALA A 1106 -25.79 36.07 -37.51
CA ALA A 1106 -25.86 36.36 -36.07
C ALA A 1106 -27.31 36.33 -35.55
N SER A 1107 -28.25 36.93 -36.28
CA SER A 1107 -29.67 36.97 -35.90
C SER A 1107 -30.28 35.57 -35.85
N LYS A 1108 -30.01 34.75 -36.88
CA LYS A 1108 -30.40 33.35 -36.94
C LYS A 1108 -29.81 32.55 -35.77
N LEU A 1109 -28.49 32.63 -35.54
CA LEU A 1109 -27.84 31.88 -34.47
C LEU A 1109 -28.34 32.28 -33.08
N TYR A 1110 -28.53 33.58 -32.79
CA TYR A 1110 -29.11 34.00 -31.52
C TYR A 1110 -30.58 33.58 -31.36
N GLN A 1111 -31.38 33.56 -32.44
CA GLN A 1111 -32.75 33.02 -32.39
C GLN A 1111 -32.76 31.52 -32.10
N GLU A 1112 -31.88 30.74 -32.74
CA GLU A 1112 -31.71 29.31 -32.47
C GLU A 1112 -31.28 29.07 -31.01
N LEU A 1113 -30.28 29.80 -30.52
CA LEU A 1113 -29.81 29.75 -29.13
C LEU A 1113 -30.91 30.11 -28.13
N TYR A 1114 -31.65 31.21 -28.36
CA TYR A 1114 -32.76 31.65 -27.51
C TYR A 1114 -33.93 30.66 -27.50
N SER A 1115 -34.18 29.97 -28.62
CA SER A 1115 -35.20 28.90 -28.70
C SER A 1115 -34.83 27.65 -27.88
N LYS A 1116 -33.52 27.37 -27.76
CA LYS A 1116 -32.98 26.27 -26.95
C LYS A 1116 -32.90 26.64 -25.46
N ILE A 1117 -32.39 27.84 -25.15
CA ILE A 1117 -32.13 28.34 -23.80
C ILE A 1117 -32.55 29.83 -23.75
N PRO A 1118 -33.72 30.16 -23.16
CA PRO A 1118 -34.16 31.55 -23.04
C PRO A 1118 -33.20 32.37 -22.18
N ASN A 1119 -32.51 33.35 -22.75
CA ASN A 1119 -31.50 34.16 -22.06
C ASN A 1119 -31.71 35.65 -22.41
N PHE A 1120 -31.71 36.52 -21.40
CA PHE A 1120 -31.85 37.97 -21.54
C PHE A 1120 -30.84 38.58 -22.52
N GLU A 1121 -29.57 38.17 -22.47
CA GLU A 1121 -28.54 38.72 -23.36
C GLU A 1121 -28.81 38.32 -24.82
N TYR A 1122 -29.21 37.08 -25.10
CA TYR A 1122 -29.59 36.65 -26.45
C TYR A 1122 -30.81 37.42 -26.95
N LYS A 1123 -31.84 37.58 -26.10
CA LYS A 1123 -33.02 38.39 -26.43
C LYS A 1123 -32.62 39.82 -26.81
N LYS A 1124 -31.75 40.46 -26.02
CA LYS A 1124 -31.23 41.80 -26.29
C LYS A 1124 -30.47 41.87 -27.62
N ARG A 1125 -29.63 40.88 -27.94
CA ARG A 1125 -28.93 40.82 -29.25
C ARG A 1125 -29.89 40.63 -30.42
N ILE A 1126 -30.94 39.82 -30.28
CA ILE A 1126 -32.00 39.67 -31.30
C ILE A 1126 -32.71 41.02 -31.51
N GLU A 1127 -33.06 41.72 -30.42
CA GLU A 1127 -33.68 43.04 -30.49
C GLU A 1127 -32.76 44.06 -31.20
N GLU A 1128 -31.49 44.16 -30.80
CA GLU A 1128 -30.46 45.02 -31.44
C GLU A 1128 -30.25 44.71 -32.93
N LEU A 1129 -30.27 43.42 -33.32
CA LEU A 1129 -30.14 42.98 -34.72
C LEU A 1129 -31.42 43.19 -35.55
N SER A 1130 -32.56 43.40 -34.90
CA SER A 1130 -33.86 43.64 -35.55
C SER A 1130 -34.21 45.13 -35.71
N GLN A 1131 -33.54 46.02 -34.98
CA GLN A 1131 -33.82 47.47 -34.93
C GLN A 1131 -32.93 48.33 -35.85
N THR A 1132 -32.23 47.71 -36.81
CA THR A 1132 -31.40 48.35 -37.86
C THR A 1132 -31.45 47.54 -39.14
#